data_AF-A0A496UQL2-F1
#
_entry.id   AF-A0A496UQL2-F1
#
_cell.length_a   1.000
_cell.length_b   1.000
_cell.length_c   1.000
_cell.angle_alpha   90.00
_cell.angle_beta   90.00
_cell.angle_gamma   90.00
#
_symmetry.space_group_name_H-M   'P 1'
#
loop_
_entity.id
_entity.type
_entity.pdbx_description
1 polymer ?
#
loop_
_entity_poly.entity_id
_entity_poly.type
_entity_poly.pdbx_seq_one_letter_code
_entity_poly.pdbx_strand_id
1 'polypeptide(L)'
;SERAFHYRTTLAFATGHPDPSLLSHDTFQQHPDGVDQWREYTLLMEPVYGFMYRLAGDPSRPVVEFLLKLVPLIHVLAMLPLFVVARLLGVRRPAAVAAVLVAATCGPALTRLAGSLLLKETFSLLLLWLFLALHLAACRTGRTWLRVGAAVMLVPLLASWHLAQYLALVVLGATALSRAVSGDGSERRAWMLPAGYLVAALVAGMTPSLAARHFLLDSLFALVVAWLVAEIVASRMPTGRARSRLGLLAGSVVLLVGPTLVWPGHGGDYGHVGGLLAAKLSHGFRLPEDPELLSFAVRLFWTHPFHTPPPAEIWAGVGAHTVLFMGAMVWALVLVVRPGTTSLRRTVLLTSLVFALAWLAVARLGVVFVPFGALIVAMAADDLAGRRSPWWPAAVLAGAAIFNLNTVLAEPLSIAREVRAGRPARLQTGEDASLPARVELLRWVTRYTPGPGSAVAGKPSTFLAGIALSPQLLLYTGRPVVLNSQFENESIRQRYEQFLEALFARDPSRLHDLARRYDADYLILPLKAATADRTHTLAWLAAAPRPLHREQTAVRLHFEPESVPGFRPVWDNDRYRIFQVLKSGGIAEPVVWTRGFSPAWDARNYTYVDGYLTELENDRKSLAAFARRVEELQGRQQQILQAQARRYRDRPDLMTIQRQLALLRFADQCGEANDPVTAGHLANGAQAILAGIDPATGRSVAWSLGVLLDGSARGPGWRQLLAAHGGTPQHQAVAAQLAAASGRYDEAATLFAAATDRWPESCGAGYVADPLRLRLWDETVLWLVAAGRTGEARLRAGEWRTCLDGNTAAGSPGDLVRRLADAAGDDGLAEPAR
;
A
#
# COMPACT_ATOMS: atom_id res chain seq x y z
N SER A 1 -11.23 0.54 -1.23
CA SER A 1 -12.31 1.47 -0.84
C SER A 1 -13.25 1.75 -2.00
N GLU A 2 -12.86 2.53 -3.02
CA GLU A 2 -13.71 2.99 -4.13
C GLU A 2 -14.51 1.85 -4.80
N ARG A 3 -13.84 0.72 -5.05
CA ARG A 3 -14.42 -0.49 -5.66
C ARG A 3 -15.63 -1.05 -4.89
N ALA A 4 -15.68 -0.88 -3.57
CA ALA A 4 -16.78 -1.39 -2.76
C ALA A 4 -18.08 -0.60 -3.01
N PHE A 5 -17.99 0.72 -3.24
CA PHE A 5 -19.17 1.51 -3.63
C PHE A 5 -19.62 1.19 -5.05
N HIS A 6 -18.68 1.08 -5.99
CA HIS A 6 -19.00 0.66 -7.36
C HIS A 6 -19.68 -0.71 -7.36
N TYR A 7 -19.19 -1.64 -6.53
CA TYR A 7 -19.80 -2.96 -6.39
C TYR A 7 -21.18 -2.90 -5.73
N ARG A 8 -21.37 -2.16 -4.64
CA ARG A 8 -22.68 -1.99 -3.98
C ARG A 8 -23.72 -1.44 -4.95
N THR A 9 -23.35 -0.41 -5.70
CA THR A 9 -24.24 0.22 -6.69
C THR A 9 -24.54 -0.72 -7.85
N THR A 10 -23.51 -1.41 -8.37
CA THR A 10 -23.70 -2.44 -9.41
C THR A 10 -24.60 -3.57 -8.93
N LEU A 11 -24.44 -4.01 -7.68
CA LEU A 11 -25.26 -5.06 -7.06
C LEU A 11 -26.73 -4.62 -6.93
N ALA A 12 -26.98 -3.36 -6.58
CA ALA A 12 -28.32 -2.81 -6.54
C ALA A 12 -29.01 -2.84 -7.91
N PHE A 13 -28.29 -2.49 -8.99
CA PHE A 13 -28.77 -2.68 -10.35
C PHE A 13 -28.88 -4.16 -10.75
N ALA A 14 -27.94 -5.01 -10.34
CA ALA A 14 -27.95 -6.43 -10.71
C ALA A 14 -29.16 -7.18 -10.13
N THR A 15 -29.57 -6.81 -8.92
CA THR A 15 -30.67 -7.47 -8.17
C THR A 15 -32.04 -6.84 -8.41
N GLY A 16 -32.12 -5.67 -9.04
CA GLY A 16 -33.37 -5.00 -9.37
C GLY A 16 -33.15 -3.60 -9.95
N HIS A 17 -34.21 -2.80 -10.08
CA HIS A 17 -34.05 -1.37 -10.25
C HIS A 17 -33.83 -0.76 -8.86
N PRO A 18 -32.66 -0.13 -8.59
CA PRO A 18 -32.46 0.51 -7.31
C PRO A 18 -33.55 1.55 -7.10
N ASP A 19 -34.03 1.65 -5.86
CA ASP A 19 -34.95 2.70 -5.46
C ASP A 19 -34.35 4.05 -5.88
N PRO A 20 -35.02 4.83 -6.75
CA PRO A 20 -34.52 6.12 -7.18
C PRO A 20 -34.24 7.06 -6.01
N SER A 21 -35.01 6.94 -4.92
CA SER A 21 -34.83 7.75 -3.71
C SER A 21 -33.51 7.46 -3.03
N LEU A 22 -33.09 6.18 -2.99
CA LEU A 22 -31.79 5.76 -2.43
C LEU A 22 -30.63 6.33 -3.24
N LEU A 23 -30.74 6.37 -4.58
CA LEU A 23 -29.67 6.95 -5.41
C LEU A 23 -29.63 8.49 -5.35
N SER A 24 -30.77 9.15 -5.15
CA SER A 24 -30.82 10.60 -4.98
C SER A 24 -30.39 11.07 -3.59
N HIS A 25 -30.46 10.20 -2.57
CA HIS A 25 -30.15 10.57 -1.20
C HIS A 25 -29.80 9.34 -0.32
N ASP A 26 -28.59 8.79 -0.50
CA ASP A 26 -28.14 7.62 0.24
C ASP A 26 -27.58 7.99 1.62
N THR A 27 -28.42 8.07 2.65
CA THR A 27 -28.00 8.42 4.03
C THR A 27 -27.08 7.40 4.69
N PHE A 28 -26.86 6.24 4.08
CA PHE A 28 -25.89 5.25 4.56
C PHE A 28 -24.47 5.58 4.10
N GLN A 29 -24.34 6.42 3.07
CA GLN A 29 -23.08 6.97 2.63
C GLN A 29 -23.00 8.44 3.09
N GLN A 30 -21.97 8.82 3.84
CA GLN A 30 -21.85 10.19 4.37
C GLN A 30 -22.94 10.55 5.40
N HIS A 31 -23.23 9.62 6.32
CA HIS A 31 -24.22 9.83 7.39
C HIS A 31 -23.91 11.09 8.23
N PRO A 32 -24.92 11.87 8.66
CA PRO A 32 -26.36 11.72 8.36
C PRO A 32 -26.80 12.37 7.04
N ASP A 33 -25.97 13.25 6.47
CA ASP A 33 -26.31 14.11 5.34
C ASP A 33 -26.63 13.35 4.04
N GLY A 34 -26.07 12.16 3.86
CA GLY A 34 -26.29 11.36 2.66
C GLY A 34 -25.49 11.83 1.44
N VAL A 35 -25.68 11.12 0.33
CA VAL A 35 -25.06 11.39 -0.97
C VAL A 35 -26.11 11.33 -2.07
N ASP A 36 -26.12 12.32 -2.97
CA ASP A 36 -26.84 12.22 -4.23
C ASP A 36 -25.93 11.58 -5.28
N GLN A 37 -26.05 10.27 -5.46
CA GLN A 37 -25.16 9.52 -6.35
C GLN A 37 -25.35 9.93 -7.82
N TRP A 38 -26.53 10.41 -8.23
CA TRP A 38 -26.75 10.89 -9.59
C TRP A 38 -25.98 12.16 -9.88
N ARG A 39 -25.98 13.11 -8.94
CA ARG A 39 -25.30 14.40 -9.10
C ARG A 39 -23.82 14.30 -8.77
N GLU A 40 -23.45 13.50 -7.79
CA GLU A 40 -22.10 13.44 -7.29
C GLU A 40 -21.24 12.40 -8.01
N TYR A 41 -21.81 11.30 -8.54
CA TYR A 41 -21.02 10.26 -9.19
C TYR A 41 -21.31 10.17 -10.68
N THR A 42 -20.27 9.94 -11.50
CA THR A 42 -20.47 9.51 -12.90
C THR A 42 -21.03 8.09 -12.95
N LEU A 43 -22.36 7.95 -12.85
CA LEU A 43 -23.05 6.66 -12.88
C LEU A 43 -23.31 6.24 -14.33
N LEU A 44 -22.54 5.26 -14.81
CA LEU A 44 -22.77 4.63 -16.11
C LEU A 44 -22.26 3.19 -16.13
N MET A 45 -21.07 2.96 -15.60
CA MET A 45 -20.49 1.61 -15.53
C MET A 45 -21.39 0.66 -14.72
N GLU A 46 -21.87 1.12 -13.57
CA GLU A 46 -22.66 0.36 -12.60
C GLU A 46 -23.99 -0.13 -13.18
N PRO A 47 -24.86 0.73 -13.78
CA PRO A 47 -26.09 0.26 -14.40
C PRO A 47 -25.84 -0.65 -15.61
N VAL A 48 -24.79 -0.38 -16.41
CA VAL A 48 -24.44 -1.24 -17.57
C VAL A 48 -24.04 -2.64 -17.09
N TYR A 49 -23.17 -2.75 -16.08
CA TYR A 49 -22.77 -4.05 -15.55
C TYR A 49 -23.92 -4.78 -14.85
N GLY A 50 -24.76 -4.07 -14.10
CA GLY A 50 -25.95 -4.66 -13.49
C GLY A 50 -26.94 -5.18 -14.54
N PHE A 51 -27.15 -4.44 -15.64
CA PHE A 51 -27.99 -4.89 -16.75
C PHE A 51 -27.40 -6.10 -17.48
N MET A 52 -26.10 -6.10 -17.77
CA MET A 52 -25.42 -7.25 -18.39
C MET A 52 -25.51 -8.51 -17.54
N TYR A 53 -25.43 -8.37 -16.21
CA TYR A 53 -25.63 -9.49 -15.28
C TYR A 53 -27.05 -10.07 -15.41
N ARG A 54 -28.09 -9.21 -15.42
CA ARG A 54 -29.48 -9.67 -15.60
C ARG A 54 -29.69 -10.35 -16.95
N LEU A 55 -29.08 -9.81 -18.02
CA LEU A 55 -29.14 -10.42 -19.36
C LEU A 55 -28.45 -11.77 -19.44
N ALA A 56 -27.41 -12.02 -18.63
CA ALA A 56 -26.74 -13.31 -18.60
C ALA A 56 -27.66 -14.44 -18.09
N GLY A 57 -28.78 -14.11 -17.41
CA GLY A 57 -29.87 -15.04 -17.12
C GLY A 57 -29.59 -16.10 -16.06
N ASP A 58 -28.43 -16.04 -15.38
CA ASP A 58 -28.05 -16.97 -14.33
C ASP A 58 -28.04 -16.26 -12.95
N PRO A 59 -29.20 -16.22 -12.26
CA PRO A 59 -29.30 -15.63 -10.93
C PRO A 59 -28.60 -16.46 -9.85
N SER A 60 -28.24 -17.72 -10.13
CA SER A 60 -27.56 -18.58 -9.16
C SER A 60 -26.11 -18.18 -8.94
N ARG A 61 -25.53 -17.46 -9.89
CA ARG A 61 -24.13 -17.08 -9.87
C ARG A 61 -23.93 -15.73 -9.17
N PRO A 62 -23.07 -15.63 -8.14
CA PRO A 62 -22.81 -14.35 -7.47
C PRO A 62 -22.35 -13.26 -8.43
N VAL A 63 -22.90 -12.04 -8.29
CA VAL A 63 -22.54 -10.86 -9.10
C VAL A 63 -21.03 -10.61 -9.12
N VAL A 64 -20.35 -10.80 -7.99
CA VAL A 64 -18.89 -10.68 -7.90
C VAL A 64 -18.18 -11.61 -8.90
N GLU A 65 -18.59 -12.88 -9.01
CA GLU A 65 -17.96 -13.81 -9.94
C GLU A 65 -18.22 -13.43 -11.40
N PHE A 66 -19.42 -12.91 -11.69
CA PHE A 66 -19.73 -12.38 -13.01
C PHE A 66 -18.80 -11.22 -13.36
N LEU A 67 -18.62 -10.27 -12.45
CA LEU A 67 -17.74 -9.11 -12.64
C LEU A 67 -16.25 -9.50 -12.77
N LEU A 68 -15.79 -10.50 -12.01
CA LEU A 68 -14.43 -11.04 -12.12
C LEU A 68 -14.12 -11.57 -13.54
N LYS A 69 -15.14 -11.97 -14.32
CA LYS A 69 -14.99 -12.36 -15.73
C LYS A 69 -15.26 -11.21 -16.70
N LEU A 70 -16.28 -10.39 -16.42
CA LEU A 70 -16.70 -9.31 -17.32
C LEU A 70 -15.65 -8.19 -17.40
N VAL A 71 -15.07 -7.76 -16.28
CA VAL A 71 -14.14 -6.63 -16.27
C VAL A 71 -12.87 -6.91 -17.10
N PRO A 72 -12.20 -8.08 -16.97
CA PRO A 72 -11.12 -8.46 -17.87
C PRO A 72 -11.56 -8.54 -19.34
N LEU A 73 -12.77 -9.05 -19.61
CA LEU A 73 -13.30 -9.11 -20.98
C LEU A 73 -13.44 -7.70 -21.58
N ILE A 74 -13.99 -6.74 -20.83
CA ILE A 74 -14.10 -5.33 -21.26
C ILE A 74 -12.71 -4.75 -21.57
N HIS A 75 -11.71 -5.05 -20.74
CA HIS A 75 -10.34 -4.62 -20.99
C HIS A 75 -9.77 -5.24 -22.28
N VAL A 76 -9.99 -6.53 -22.53
CA VAL A 76 -9.56 -7.20 -23.78
C VAL A 76 -10.28 -6.59 -24.99
N LEU A 77 -11.57 -6.28 -24.88
CA LEU A 77 -12.33 -5.63 -25.96
C LEU A 77 -11.78 -4.26 -26.32
N ALA A 78 -11.14 -3.54 -25.38
CA ALA A 78 -10.50 -2.26 -25.66
C ALA A 78 -9.27 -2.39 -26.60
N MET A 79 -8.71 -3.58 -26.76
CA MET A 79 -7.59 -3.83 -27.67
C MET A 79 -8.00 -3.85 -29.15
N LEU A 80 -9.25 -4.18 -29.46
CA LEU A 80 -9.77 -4.19 -30.83
C LEU A 80 -9.76 -2.79 -31.47
N PRO A 81 -10.36 -1.76 -30.86
CA PRO A 81 -10.26 -0.41 -31.40
C PRO A 81 -8.83 0.14 -31.41
N LEU A 82 -7.96 -0.28 -30.49
CA LEU A 82 -6.52 0.08 -30.53
C LEU A 82 -5.85 -0.42 -31.82
N PHE A 83 -6.11 -1.67 -32.22
CA PHE A 83 -5.67 -2.20 -33.51
C PHE A 83 -6.21 -1.38 -34.69
N VAL A 84 -7.50 -1.03 -34.67
CA VAL A 84 -8.13 -0.21 -35.72
C VAL A 84 -7.48 1.17 -35.80
N VAL A 85 -7.19 1.82 -34.66
CA VAL A 85 -6.48 3.10 -34.60
C VAL A 85 -5.10 2.99 -35.25
N ALA A 86 -4.31 1.97 -34.91
CA ALA A 86 -3.00 1.75 -35.55
C ALA A 86 -3.13 1.63 -37.08
N ARG A 87 -4.14 0.90 -37.58
CA ARG A 87 -4.40 0.76 -39.02
C ARG A 87 -4.81 2.07 -39.68
N LEU A 88 -5.60 2.91 -39.02
CA LEU A 88 -5.99 4.23 -39.53
C LEU A 88 -4.81 5.20 -39.68
N LEU A 89 -3.78 5.03 -38.83
CA LEU A 89 -2.51 5.77 -38.87
C LEU A 89 -1.55 5.29 -39.98
N GLY A 90 -1.93 4.25 -40.72
CA GLY A 90 -1.17 3.67 -41.82
C GLY A 90 -0.20 2.57 -41.42
N VAL A 91 -0.15 2.18 -40.14
CA VAL A 91 0.77 1.15 -39.60
C VAL A 91 0.42 -0.21 -40.18
N ARG A 92 1.36 -0.93 -40.81
CA ARG A 92 1.13 -2.28 -41.37
C ARG A 92 0.59 -3.28 -40.33
N ARG A 93 -0.14 -4.31 -40.80
CA ARG A 93 -0.81 -5.30 -39.92
C ARG A 93 0.10 -5.90 -38.84
N PRO A 94 1.34 -6.37 -39.13
CA PRO A 94 2.19 -6.96 -38.10
C PRO A 94 2.56 -5.98 -36.99
N ALA A 95 2.91 -4.73 -37.34
CA ALA A 95 3.22 -3.69 -36.37
C ALA A 95 1.97 -3.24 -35.58
N ALA A 96 0.79 -3.24 -36.20
CA ALA A 96 -0.47 -2.95 -35.52
C ALA A 96 -0.84 -4.04 -34.50
N VAL A 97 -0.63 -5.32 -34.81
CA VAL A 97 -0.77 -6.43 -33.85
C VAL A 97 0.25 -6.26 -32.72
N ALA A 98 1.49 -5.91 -33.05
CA ALA A 98 2.52 -5.67 -32.06
C ALA A 98 2.18 -4.50 -31.11
N ALA A 99 1.53 -3.44 -31.58
CA ALA A 99 1.02 -2.37 -30.73
C ALA A 99 0.07 -2.91 -29.66
N VAL A 100 -0.86 -3.78 -30.06
CA VAL A 100 -1.80 -4.43 -29.12
C VAL A 100 -1.05 -5.31 -28.12
N LEU A 101 -0.08 -6.10 -28.58
CA LEU A 101 0.71 -6.97 -27.70
C LEU A 101 1.52 -6.15 -26.68
N VAL A 102 2.17 -5.07 -27.10
CA VAL A 102 2.91 -4.17 -26.21
C VAL A 102 1.97 -3.56 -25.17
N ALA A 103 0.83 -3.02 -25.60
CA ALA A 103 -0.15 -2.44 -24.68
C ALA A 103 -0.69 -3.48 -23.68
N ALA A 104 -1.01 -4.69 -24.13
CA ALA A 104 -1.58 -5.75 -23.31
C ALA A 104 -0.58 -6.38 -22.32
N THR A 105 0.72 -6.29 -22.59
CA THR A 105 1.77 -6.93 -21.76
C THR A 105 2.51 -5.95 -20.83
N CYS A 106 2.13 -4.67 -20.82
CA CYS A 106 2.62 -3.72 -19.83
C CYS A 106 1.94 -3.94 -18.47
N GLY A 107 2.66 -3.76 -17.37
CA GLY A 107 2.18 -3.90 -16.00
C GLY A 107 0.90 -3.10 -15.70
N PRO A 108 0.78 -1.80 -16.09
CA PRO A 108 -0.47 -1.05 -15.92
C PRO A 108 -1.71 -1.69 -16.59
N ALA A 109 -1.53 -2.41 -17.70
CA ALA A 109 -2.61 -3.16 -18.34
C ALA A 109 -2.83 -4.53 -17.67
N LEU A 110 -1.75 -5.24 -17.34
CA LEU A 110 -1.82 -6.56 -16.69
C LEU A 110 -2.46 -6.50 -15.30
N THR A 111 -2.19 -5.46 -14.51
CA THR A 111 -2.85 -5.23 -13.21
C THR A 111 -4.36 -5.08 -13.33
N ARG A 112 -4.88 -4.69 -14.50
CA ARG A 112 -6.31 -4.60 -14.81
C ARG A 112 -6.89 -5.94 -15.22
N LEU A 113 -6.08 -6.79 -15.87
CA LEU A 113 -6.45 -8.17 -16.23
C LEU A 113 -6.43 -9.13 -15.03
N ALA A 114 -5.66 -8.83 -13.98
CA ALA A 114 -5.61 -9.61 -12.74
C ALA A 114 -6.93 -9.62 -11.93
N GLY A 115 -8.02 -9.07 -12.49
CA GLY A 115 -9.40 -9.42 -12.11
C GLY A 115 -10.00 -8.63 -10.94
N SER A 116 -9.25 -7.80 -10.20
CA SER A 116 -9.74 -7.21 -8.95
C SER A 116 -10.12 -5.71 -9.03
N LEU A 117 -10.04 -5.09 -10.21
CA LEU A 117 -10.19 -3.64 -10.39
C LEU A 117 -11.56 -3.26 -10.98
N LEU A 118 -12.62 -3.30 -10.16
CA LEU A 118 -13.90 -2.65 -10.50
C LEU A 118 -13.73 -1.13 -10.40
N LEU A 119 -13.21 -0.52 -11.47
CA LEU A 119 -12.91 0.90 -11.57
C LEU A 119 -13.51 1.46 -12.87
N LYS A 120 -14.13 2.65 -12.77
CA LYS A 120 -14.74 3.38 -13.90
C LYS A 120 -13.78 3.60 -15.07
N GLU A 121 -12.51 3.75 -14.76
CA GLU A 121 -11.42 3.88 -15.70
C GLU A 121 -11.36 2.73 -16.72
N THR A 122 -11.44 1.46 -16.29
CA THR A 122 -11.35 0.30 -17.21
C THR A 122 -12.49 0.32 -18.22
N PHE A 123 -13.69 0.67 -17.75
CA PHE A 123 -14.87 0.81 -18.60
C PHE A 123 -14.74 2.00 -19.57
N SER A 124 -14.27 3.13 -19.09
CA SER A 124 -14.11 4.37 -19.86
C SER A 124 -13.03 4.26 -20.94
N LEU A 125 -11.97 3.48 -20.69
CA LEU A 125 -10.92 3.26 -21.68
C LEU A 125 -11.45 2.55 -22.93
N LEU A 126 -12.35 1.57 -22.79
CA LEU A 126 -13.01 0.96 -23.97
C LEU A 126 -13.74 2.03 -24.79
N LEU A 127 -14.53 2.89 -24.14
CA LEU A 127 -15.26 3.98 -24.79
C LEU A 127 -14.31 4.98 -25.45
N LEU A 128 -13.19 5.31 -24.80
CA LEU A 128 -12.16 6.20 -25.34
C LEU A 128 -11.55 5.64 -26.61
N TRP A 129 -11.19 4.35 -26.64
CA TRP A 129 -10.60 3.74 -27.82
C TRP A 129 -11.61 3.62 -28.98
N LEU A 130 -12.86 3.27 -28.68
CA LEU A 130 -13.93 3.27 -29.68
C LEU A 130 -14.17 4.68 -30.24
N PHE A 131 -14.22 5.69 -29.37
CA PHE A 131 -14.32 7.09 -29.77
C PHE A 131 -13.15 7.49 -30.67
N LEU A 132 -11.91 7.17 -30.29
CA LEU A 132 -10.72 7.51 -31.06
C LEU A 132 -10.69 6.82 -32.42
N ALA A 133 -11.08 5.54 -32.49
CA ALA A 133 -11.19 4.81 -33.75
C ALA A 133 -12.20 5.47 -34.70
N LEU A 134 -13.39 5.83 -34.20
CA LEU A 134 -14.42 6.53 -34.97
C LEU A 134 -13.97 7.94 -35.36
N HIS A 135 -13.37 8.69 -34.44
CA HIS A 135 -12.84 10.03 -34.66
C HIS A 135 -11.79 10.05 -35.77
N LEU A 136 -10.78 9.19 -35.70
CA LEU A 136 -9.72 9.13 -36.71
C LEU A 136 -10.26 8.60 -38.05
N ALA A 137 -11.20 7.65 -38.03
CA ALA A 137 -11.86 7.17 -39.25
C ALA A 137 -12.69 8.28 -39.92
N ALA A 138 -13.39 9.10 -39.12
CA ALA A 138 -14.14 10.25 -39.59
C ALA A 138 -13.22 11.31 -40.20
N CYS A 139 -12.10 11.62 -39.54
CA CYS A 139 -11.08 12.53 -40.04
C CYS A 139 -10.40 12.01 -41.33
N ARG A 140 -10.19 10.69 -41.45
CA ARG A 140 -9.55 10.07 -42.62
C ARG A 140 -10.46 10.01 -43.85
N THR A 141 -11.72 9.65 -43.65
CA THR A 141 -12.64 9.31 -44.76
C THR A 141 -13.64 10.41 -45.09
N GLY A 142 -13.82 11.39 -44.20
CA GLY A 142 -14.82 12.45 -44.35
C GLY A 142 -16.27 11.98 -44.28
N ARG A 143 -16.55 10.69 -44.03
CA ARG A 143 -17.91 10.12 -44.05
C ARG A 143 -18.74 10.65 -42.88
N THR A 144 -19.91 11.20 -43.17
CA THR A 144 -20.81 11.80 -42.18
C THR A 144 -21.23 10.82 -41.08
N TRP A 145 -21.55 9.57 -41.40
CA TRP A 145 -21.98 8.59 -40.39
C TRP A 145 -20.87 8.27 -39.36
N LEU A 146 -19.59 8.35 -39.75
CA LEU A 146 -18.47 8.19 -38.81
C LEU A 146 -18.33 9.42 -37.89
N ARG A 147 -18.61 10.63 -38.40
CA ARG A 147 -18.65 11.85 -37.57
C ARG A 147 -19.75 11.77 -36.53
N VAL A 148 -20.95 11.37 -36.96
CA VAL A 148 -22.10 11.14 -36.07
C VAL A 148 -21.77 10.04 -35.07
N GLY A 149 -21.21 8.91 -35.51
CA GLY A 149 -20.80 7.83 -34.62
C GLY A 149 -19.77 8.27 -33.57
N ALA A 150 -18.77 9.06 -33.96
CA ALA A 150 -17.79 9.61 -33.01
C ALA A 150 -18.44 10.58 -32.01
N ALA A 151 -19.37 11.43 -32.45
CA ALA A 151 -20.12 12.33 -31.57
C ALA A 151 -21.01 11.56 -30.59
N VAL A 152 -21.75 10.56 -31.07
CA VAL A 152 -22.59 9.70 -30.22
C VAL A 152 -21.74 8.95 -29.19
N MET A 153 -20.56 8.44 -29.58
CA MET A 153 -19.66 7.74 -28.66
C MET A 153 -19.02 8.67 -27.60
N LEU A 154 -18.91 9.97 -27.88
CA LEU A 154 -18.41 10.95 -26.92
C LEU A 154 -19.35 11.10 -25.72
N VAL A 155 -20.67 10.97 -25.90
CA VAL A 155 -21.66 11.11 -24.81
C VAL A 155 -21.42 10.10 -23.67
N PRO A 156 -21.44 8.77 -23.91
CA PRO A 156 -21.19 7.80 -22.85
C PRO A 156 -19.75 7.88 -22.32
N LEU A 157 -18.77 8.27 -23.14
CA LEU A 157 -17.40 8.49 -22.68
C LEU A 157 -17.34 9.59 -21.61
N LEU A 158 -17.98 10.74 -21.85
CA LEU A 158 -18.00 11.83 -20.86
C LEU A 158 -18.81 11.48 -19.61
N ALA A 159 -19.85 10.67 -19.76
CA ALA A 159 -20.70 10.22 -18.65
C ALA A 159 -20.06 9.09 -17.82
N SER A 160 -19.04 8.39 -18.32
CA SER A 160 -18.50 7.19 -17.65
C SER A 160 -17.51 7.48 -16.53
N TRP A 161 -16.76 8.58 -16.61
CA TRP A 161 -15.69 8.89 -15.67
C TRP A 161 -15.33 10.37 -15.63
N HIS A 162 -15.09 10.91 -14.43
CA HIS A 162 -14.70 12.31 -14.24
C HIS A 162 -13.45 12.70 -15.03
N LEU A 163 -12.47 11.80 -15.19
CA LEU A 163 -11.27 12.12 -15.97
C LEU A 163 -11.52 12.15 -17.49
N ALA A 164 -12.61 11.54 -17.98
CA ALA A 164 -12.85 11.40 -19.42
C ALA A 164 -12.93 12.74 -20.15
N GLN A 165 -13.40 13.80 -19.50
CA GLN A 165 -13.40 15.15 -20.07
C GLN A 165 -11.99 15.66 -20.38
N TYR A 166 -11.02 15.41 -19.51
CA TYR A 166 -9.62 15.78 -19.73
C TYR A 166 -8.97 14.91 -20.81
N LEU A 167 -9.33 13.63 -20.87
CA LEU A 167 -8.84 12.74 -21.93
C LEU A 167 -9.35 13.19 -23.31
N ALA A 168 -10.65 13.52 -23.40
CA ALA A 168 -11.24 14.09 -24.59
C ALA A 168 -10.65 15.46 -24.95
N LEU A 169 -10.38 16.31 -23.94
CA LEU A 169 -9.74 17.62 -24.13
C LEU A 169 -8.37 17.47 -24.79
N VAL A 170 -7.52 16.56 -24.31
CA VAL A 170 -6.20 16.31 -24.90
C VAL A 170 -6.32 15.81 -26.34
N VAL A 171 -7.18 14.82 -26.59
CA VAL A 171 -7.38 14.26 -27.94
C VAL A 171 -7.91 15.32 -28.91
N LEU A 172 -9.00 15.99 -28.56
CA LEU A 172 -9.63 16.99 -29.41
C LEU A 172 -8.75 18.24 -29.59
N GLY A 173 -8.02 18.64 -28.55
CA GLY A 173 -7.07 19.75 -28.59
C GLY A 173 -5.89 19.44 -29.51
N ALA A 174 -5.34 18.23 -29.40
CA ALA A 174 -4.32 17.72 -30.31
C ALA A 174 -4.82 17.66 -31.76
N THR A 175 -6.08 17.27 -31.99
CA THR A 175 -6.68 17.27 -33.33
C THR A 175 -6.83 18.68 -33.89
N ALA A 176 -7.42 19.60 -33.11
CA ALA A 176 -7.64 20.99 -33.53
C ALA A 176 -6.31 21.67 -33.87
N LEU A 177 -5.29 21.50 -33.00
CA LEU A 177 -3.94 22.00 -33.24
C LEU A 177 -3.30 21.35 -34.47
N SER A 178 -3.41 20.03 -34.62
CA SER A 178 -2.82 19.31 -35.74
C SER A 178 -3.40 19.75 -37.09
N ARG A 179 -4.71 19.98 -37.15
CA ARG A 179 -5.40 20.49 -38.35
C ARG A 179 -5.02 21.94 -38.66
N ALA A 180 -4.91 22.79 -37.62
CA ALA A 180 -4.46 24.17 -37.77
C ALA A 180 -3.04 24.24 -38.34
N VAL A 181 -2.12 23.38 -37.88
CA VAL A 181 -0.73 23.30 -38.34
C VAL A 181 -0.62 22.67 -39.74
N SER A 182 -1.35 21.59 -40.03
CA SER A 182 -1.29 20.93 -41.35
C SER A 182 -1.89 21.77 -42.48
N GLY A 183 -2.84 22.66 -42.17
CA GLY A 183 -3.62 23.33 -43.21
C GLY A 183 -4.70 22.44 -43.85
N ASP A 184 -4.95 21.23 -43.34
CA ASP A 184 -5.92 20.21 -43.81
C ASP A 184 -7.41 20.64 -43.72
N GLY A 185 -7.69 21.94 -43.64
CA GLY A 185 -9.02 22.54 -43.51
C GLY A 185 -9.66 22.95 -44.84
N SER A 186 -9.26 22.39 -45.98
CA SER A 186 -9.91 22.68 -47.27
C SER A 186 -11.23 21.94 -47.48
N GLU A 187 -11.56 20.99 -46.60
CA GLU A 187 -12.82 20.26 -46.71
C GLU A 187 -14.00 21.18 -46.34
N ARG A 188 -14.90 21.43 -47.30
CA ARG A 188 -16.09 22.29 -47.15
C ARG A 188 -17.00 21.90 -45.95
N ARG A 189 -16.87 20.67 -45.44
CA ARG A 189 -17.64 20.11 -44.33
C ARG A 189 -16.80 19.84 -43.07
N ALA A 190 -15.59 20.37 -42.95
CA ALA A 190 -14.72 20.17 -41.79
C ALA A 190 -15.39 20.60 -40.46
N TRP A 191 -16.17 21.67 -40.49
CA TRP A 191 -16.92 22.18 -39.32
C TRP A 191 -17.95 21.20 -38.75
N MET A 192 -18.41 20.20 -39.53
CA MET A 192 -19.40 19.23 -39.05
C MET A 192 -18.89 18.39 -37.88
N LEU A 193 -17.57 18.17 -37.80
CA LEU A 193 -16.97 17.36 -36.74
C LEU A 193 -17.05 18.05 -35.36
N PRO A 194 -16.51 19.27 -35.17
CA PRO A 194 -16.69 20.00 -33.91
C PRO A 194 -18.15 20.37 -33.63
N ALA A 195 -18.99 20.58 -34.65
CA ALA A 195 -20.43 20.78 -34.44
C ALA A 195 -21.10 19.54 -33.83
N GLY A 196 -20.77 18.34 -34.32
CA GLY A 196 -21.23 17.09 -33.72
C GLY A 196 -20.76 16.93 -32.27
N TYR A 197 -19.51 17.29 -31.97
CA TYR A 197 -18.99 17.27 -30.60
C TYR A 197 -19.63 18.30 -29.69
N LEU A 198 -20.03 19.46 -30.22
CA LEU A 198 -20.77 20.45 -29.44
C LEU A 198 -22.13 19.89 -29.02
N VAL A 199 -22.86 19.28 -29.96
CA VAL A 199 -24.14 18.62 -29.66
C VAL A 199 -23.95 17.49 -28.65
N ALA A 200 -22.93 16.65 -28.85
CA ALA A 200 -22.61 15.57 -27.90
C ALA A 200 -22.25 16.12 -26.50
N ALA A 201 -21.47 17.20 -26.41
CA ALA A 201 -21.13 17.85 -25.16
C ALA A 201 -22.37 18.45 -24.47
N LEU A 202 -23.29 19.05 -25.22
CA LEU A 202 -24.57 19.52 -24.69
C LEU A 202 -25.40 18.37 -24.10
N VAL A 203 -25.54 17.27 -24.86
CA VAL A 203 -26.29 16.07 -24.39
C VAL A 203 -25.61 15.45 -23.17
N ALA A 204 -24.29 15.31 -23.17
CA ALA A 204 -23.54 14.80 -22.03
C ALA A 204 -23.67 15.74 -20.81
N GLY A 205 -23.61 17.05 -21.03
CA GLY A 205 -23.81 18.07 -20.00
C GLY A 205 -25.20 18.04 -19.34
N MET A 206 -26.19 17.38 -19.95
CA MET A 206 -27.50 17.14 -19.34
C MET A 206 -27.52 15.91 -18.41
N THR A 207 -26.46 15.10 -18.40
CA THR A 207 -26.36 14.03 -17.40
C THR A 207 -26.25 14.64 -16.01
N PRO A 208 -26.95 14.10 -14.99
CA PRO A 208 -27.03 14.75 -13.67
C PRO A 208 -25.66 15.08 -13.07
N SER A 209 -24.68 14.20 -13.25
CA SER A 209 -23.33 14.38 -12.70
C SER A 209 -22.50 15.47 -13.37
N LEU A 210 -22.68 15.69 -14.68
CA LEU A 210 -22.00 16.75 -15.43
C LEU A 210 -22.74 18.09 -15.29
N ALA A 211 -24.08 18.06 -15.26
CA ALA A 211 -24.91 19.21 -15.00
C ALA A 211 -24.62 19.83 -13.63
N ALA A 212 -24.53 19.00 -12.58
CA ALA A 212 -24.24 19.42 -11.21
C ALA A 212 -22.86 20.10 -11.07
N ARG A 213 -21.93 19.83 -12.00
CA ARG A 213 -20.58 20.39 -12.03
C ARG A 213 -20.39 21.52 -13.03
N HIS A 214 -21.49 22.04 -13.58
CA HIS A 214 -21.46 23.11 -14.57
C HIS A 214 -20.58 22.78 -15.80
N PHE A 215 -20.60 21.54 -16.28
CA PHE A 215 -19.76 21.07 -17.40
C PHE A 215 -19.77 21.98 -18.65
N LEU A 216 -20.87 22.69 -18.91
CA LEU A 216 -20.96 23.63 -20.05
C LEU A 216 -20.02 24.84 -19.94
N LEU A 217 -19.46 25.07 -18.75
CA LEU A 217 -18.46 26.09 -18.47
C LEU A 217 -17.05 25.48 -18.37
N ASP A 218 -16.89 24.16 -18.60
CA ASP A 218 -15.60 23.48 -18.55
C ASP A 218 -14.73 23.77 -19.79
N SER A 219 -13.42 23.61 -19.60
CA SER A 219 -12.38 23.70 -20.63
C SER A 219 -12.66 22.87 -21.89
N LEU A 220 -13.26 21.68 -21.77
CA LEU A 220 -13.59 20.86 -22.94
C LEU A 220 -14.68 21.50 -23.80
N PHE A 221 -15.75 22.01 -23.18
CA PHE A 221 -16.83 22.68 -23.90
C PHE A 221 -16.30 23.94 -24.60
N ALA A 222 -15.52 24.75 -23.89
CA ALA A 222 -14.83 25.92 -24.43
C ALA A 222 -13.96 25.58 -25.64
N LEU A 223 -13.15 24.51 -25.56
CA LEU A 223 -12.32 24.05 -26.68
C LEU A 223 -13.15 23.67 -27.91
N VAL A 224 -14.24 22.93 -27.71
CA VAL A 224 -15.09 22.48 -28.84
C VAL A 224 -15.76 23.67 -29.52
N VAL A 225 -16.24 24.66 -28.76
CA VAL A 225 -16.78 25.92 -29.29
C VAL A 225 -15.69 26.68 -30.06
N ALA A 226 -14.51 26.87 -29.47
CA ALA A 226 -13.37 27.53 -30.12
C ALA A 226 -13.00 26.85 -31.44
N TRP A 227 -12.95 25.51 -31.45
CA TRP A 227 -12.63 24.74 -32.65
C TRP A 227 -13.71 24.88 -33.72
N LEU A 228 -14.99 24.84 -33.35
CA LEU A 228 -16.10 25.05 -34.30
C LEU A 228 -16.01 26.43 -34.95
N VAL A 229 -15.84 27.49 -34.15
CA VAL A 229 -15.71 28.87 -34.65
C VAL A 229 -14.50 28.97 -35.58
N ALA A 230 -13.35 28.40 -35.19
CA ALA A 230 -12.15 28.41 -36.01
C ALA A 230 -12.39 27.73 -37.38
N GLU A 231 -13.08 26.58 -37.43
CA GLU A 231 -13.39 25.89 -38.70
C GLU A 231 -14.41 26.66 -39.56
N ILE A 232 -15.44 27.28 -38.95
CA ILE A 232 -16.41 28.12 -39.68
C ILE A 232 -15.71 29.33 -40.30
N VAL A 233 -14.89 30.04 -39.53
CA VAL A 233 -14.15 31.22 -40.01
C VAL A 233 -13.13 30.80 -41.07
N ALA A 234 -12.40 29.71 -40.84
CA ALA A 234 -11.44 29.15 -41.78
C ALA A 234 -12.07 28.73 -43.12
N SER A 235 -13.34 28.32 -43.12
CA SER A 235 -14.08 27.96 -44.33
C SER A 235 -14.48 29.16 -45.19
N ARG A 236 -14.47 30.37 -44.62
CA ARG A 236 -14.81 31.63 -45.31
C ARG A 236 -13.59 32.44 -45.73
N MET A 237 -12.41 32.15 -45.19
CA MET A 237 -11.18 32.85 -45.53
C MET A 237 -10.49 32.25 -46.77
N PRO A 238 -9.83 33.06 -47.61
CA PRO A 238 -8.99 32.56 -48.70
C PRO A 238 -7.94 31.58 -48.17
N THR A 239 -7.83 30.42 -48.81
CA THR A 239 -6.90 29.34 -48.46
C THR A 239 -5.45 29.84 -48.41
N GLY A 240 -4.75 29.67 -47.28
CA GLY A 240 -3.29 29.90 -47.22
C GLY A 240 -2.70 30.45 -45.91
N ARG A 241 -3.50 30.97 -44.97
CA ARG A 241 -2.97 31.54 -43.72
C ARG A 241 -3.15 30.61 -42.51
N ALA A 242 -2.34 29.56 -42.43
CA ALA A 242 -2.26 28.69 -41.24
C ALA A 242 -2.04 29.50 -39.94
N ARG A 243 -1.27 30.60 -40.01
CA ARG A 243 -1.07 31.53 -38.89
C ARG A 243 -2.35 32.19 -38.39
N SER A 244 -3.27 32.56 -39.29
CA SER A 244 -4.56 33.15 -38.90
C SER A 244 -5.46 32.13 -38.21
N ARG A 245 -5.44 30.87 -38.66
CA ARG A 245 -6.18 29.76 -38.01
C ARG A 245 -5.62 29.47 -36.62
N LEU A 246 -4.30 29.45 -36.47
CA LEU A 246 -3.64 29.24 -35.20
C LEU A 246 -3.90 30.40 -34.23
N GLY A 247 -3.84 31.65 -34.71
CA GLY A 247 -4.13 32.85 -33.92
C GLY A 247 -5.58 32.91 -33.45
N LEU A 248 -6.53 32.50 -34.29
CA LEU A 248 -7.94 32.40 -33.92
C LEU A 248 -8.18 31.27 -32.90
N LEU A 249 -7.59 30.10 -33.10
CA LEU A 249 -7.71 29.00 -32.16
C LEU A 249 -7.10 29.37 -30.80
N ALA A 250 -5.87 29.91 -30.79
CA ALA A 250 -5.18 30.34 -29.58
C ALA A 250 -5.93 31.48 -28.88
N GLY A 251 -6.37 32.49 -29.63
CA GLY A 251 -7.15 33.60 -29.08
C GLY A 251 -8.49 33.15 -28.49
N SER A 252 -9.19 32.23 -29.17
CA SER A 252 -10.48 31.69 -28.68
C SER A 252 -10.29 30.80 -27.45
N VAL A 253 -9.23 29.98 -27.41
CA VAL A 253 -8.91 29.17 -26.24
C VAL A 253 -8.53 30.05 -25.05
N VAL A 254 -7.70 31.07 -25.24
CA VAL A 254 -7.34 32.02 -24.16
C VAL A 254 -8.58 32.76 -23.66
N LEU A 255 -9.45 33.23 -24.55
CA LEU A 255 -10.66 33.96 -24.16
C LEU A 255 -11.70 33.08 -23.44
N LEU A 256 -11.80 31.79 -23.79
CA LEU A 256 -12.80 30.89 -23.22
C LEU A 256 -12.28 30.08 -22.02
N VAL A 257 -10.99 29.75 -21.98
CA VAL A 257 -10.35 29.01 -20.88
C VAL A 257 -9.76 29.95 -19.84
N GLY A 258 -9.29 31.13 -20.22
CA GLY A 258 -8.78 32.15 -19.28
C GLY A 258 -9.72 32.43 -18.11
N PRO A 259 -11.03 32.66 -18.34
CA PRO A 259 -12.01 32.83 -17.27
C PRO A 259 -12.12 31.60 -16.35
N THR A 260 -12.02 30.38 -16.88
CA THR A 260 -12.08 29.15 -16.07
C THR A 260 -10.86 28.94 -15.17
N LEU A 261 -9.71 29.51 -15.54
CA LEU A 261 -8.48 29.49 -14.73
C LEU A 261 -8.48 30.57 -13.62
N VAL A 262 -9.24 31.65 -13.82
CA VAL A 262 -9.29 32.80 -12.90
C VAL A 262 -10.51 32.73 -11.97
N TRP A 263 -11.59 32.05 -12.36
CA TRP A 263 -12.83 31.99 -11.58
C TRP A 263 -12.71 31.01 -10.40
N PRO A 264 -12.65 31.49 -9.14
CA PRO A 264 -12.41 30.62 -7.98
C PRO A 264 -13.54 29.61 -7.72
N GLY A 265 -14.78 29.98 -8.06
CA GLY A 265 -15.98 29.16 -7.81
C GLY A 265 -16.16 27.94 -8.73
N HIS A 266 -15.37 27.80 -9.81
CA HIS A 266 -15.37 26.61 -10.68
C HIS A 266 -14.35 25.56 -10.19
N GLY A 267 -13.53 25.92 -9.20
CA GLY A 267 -12.44 25.11 -8.68
C GLY A 267 -12.81 24.14 -7.57
N GLY A 268 -14.06 24.12 -7.07
CA GLY A 268 -14.46 23.23 -5.97
C GLY A 268 -14.20 21.75 -6.30
N ASP A 269 -14.89 21.21 -7.31
CA ASP A 269 -14.79 19.78 -7.62
C ASP A 269 -13.55 19.41 -8.44
N TYR A 270 -13.05 20.30 -9.32
CA TYR A 270 -11.94 19.98 -10.24
C TYR A 270 -10.63 20.73 -9.94
N GLY A 271 -10.67 21.78 -9.11
CA GLY A 271 -9.50 22.59 -8.80
C GLY A 271 -8.41 21.83 -8.05
N HIS A 272 -8.75 20.72 -7.38
CA HIS A 272 -7.76 19.86 -6.73
C HIS A 272 -6.75 19.24 -7.73
N VAL A 273 -7.15 18.95 -8.97
CA VAL A 273 -6.23 18.42 -10.00
C VAL A 273 -5.27 19.51 -10.46
N GLY A 274 -5.78 20.72 -10.71
CA GLY A 274 -4.96 21.89 -11.06
C GLY A 274 -3.99 22.26 -9.93
N GLY A 275 -4.49 22.30 -8.69
CA GLY A 275 -3.70 22.53 -7.50
C GLY A 275 -2.62 21.47 -7.28
N LEU A 276 -2.91 20.19 -7.53
CA LEU A 276 -1.93 19.11 -7.47
C LEU A 276 -0.81 19.30 -8.50
N LEU A 277 -1.16 19.61 -9.74
CA LEU A 277 -0.17 19.84 -10.80
C LEU A 277 0.68 21.08 -10.52
N ALA A 278 0.06 22.17 -10.07
CA ALA A 278 0.77 23.38 -9.67
C ALA A 278 1.75 23.09 -8.52
N ALA A 279 1.32 22.40 -7.48
CA ALA A 279 2.19 22.02 -6.37
C ALA A 279 3.33 21.09 -6.81
N LYS A 280 3.04 20.11 -7.69
CA LYS A 280 4.09 19.27 -8.29
C LYS A 280 5.12 20.08 -9.04
N LEU A 281 4.71 21.07 -9.82
CA LEU A 281 5.66 21.96 -10.51
C LEU A 281 6.46 22.81 -9.52
N SER A 282 5.81 23.41 -8.52
CA SER A 282 6.45 24.25 -7.50
C SER A 282 7.47 23.49 -6.64
N HIS A 283 7.25 22.18 -6.42
CA HIS A 283 8.15 21.34 -5.63
C HIS A 283 8.95 20.34 -6.49
N GLY A 284 9.10 20.57 -7.79
CA GLY A 284 9.96 19.77 -8.67
C GLY A 284 9.59 18.28 -8.71
N PHE A 285 8.30 17.96 -8.67
CA PHE A 285 7.70 16.63 -8.64
C PHE A 285 8.08 15.77 -7.42
N ARG A 286 8.68 16.38 -6.39
CA ARG A 286 8.98 15.73 -5.11
C ARG A 286 7.94 16.15 -4.09
N LEU A 287 7.40 15.17 -3.36
CA LEU A 287 6.46 15.42 -2.29
C LEU A 287 7.22 16.06 -1.12
N PRO A 288 6.87 17.28 -0.67
CA PRO A 288 7.52 17.91 0.46
C PRO A 288 7.36 17.07 1.73
N GLU A 289 8.41 17.02 2.54
CA GLU A 289 8.34 16.37 3.86
C GLU A 289 7.39 17.14 4.77
N ASP A 290 7.43 18.47 4.74
CA ASP A 290 6.51 19.36 5.46
C ASP A 290 5.14 19.42 4.76
N PRO A 291 4.07 18.87 5.38
CA PRO A 291 2.73 18.90 4.82
C PRO A 291 2.11 20.31 4.79
N GLU A 292 2.57 21.27 5.61
CA GLU A 292 1.97 22.61 5.67
C GLU A 292 2.21 23.44 4.40
N LEU A 293 3.21 23.06 3.59
CA LEU A 293 3.46 23.65 2.28
C LEU A 293 2.39 23.32 1.23
N LEU A 294 1.48 22.39 1.55
CA LEU A 294 0.44 21.91 0.65
C LEU A 294 -0.93 22.13 1.29
N SER A 295 -1.93 22.50 0.49
CA SER A 295 -3.32 22.45 0.92
C SER A 295 -3.75 21.01 1.19
N PHE A 296 -4.73 20.81 2.08
CA PHE A 296 -5.20 19.48 2.44
C PHE A 296 -5.65 18.67 1.22
N ALA A 297 -6.40 19.27 0.28
CA ALA A 297 -6.80 18.60 -0.94
C ALA A 297 -5.58 18.11 -1.74
N VAL A 298 -4.52 18.93 -1.87
CA VAL A 298 -3.29 18.52 -2.56
C VAL A 298 -2.58 17.40 -1.79
N ARG A 299 -2.49 17.47 -0.46
CA ARG A 299 -1.94 16.37 0.37
C ARG A 299 -2.68 15.07 0.14
N LEU A 300 -4.01 15.12 0.18
CA LEU A 300 -4.90 13.98 0.02
C LEU A 300 -4.75 13.34 -1.36
N PHE A 301 -4.63 14.13 -2.42
CA PHE A 301 -4.45 13.59 -3.76
C PHE A 301 -3.01 13.21 -4.06
N TRP A 302 -1.98 13.84 -3.50
CA TRP A 302 -0.57 13.48 -3.72
C TRP A 302 -0.14 12.23 -2.93
N THR A 303 -1.05 11.29 -2.72
CA THR A 303 -0.77 9.93 -2.26
C THR A 303 -0.88 8.95 -3.43
N HIS A 304 -0.58 7.68 -3.19
CA HIS A 304 -0.89 6.63 -4.16
C HIS A 304 -2.41 6.66 -4.46
N PRO A 305 -2.88 6.69 -5.72
CA PRO A 305 -2.18 6.41 -6.99
C PRO A 305 -1.70 7.65 -7.80
N PHE A 306 -1.73 8.86 -7.25
CA PHE A 306 -1.35 10.09 -7.98
C PHE A 306 0.04 10.63 -7.60
N HIS A 307 0.89 9.80 -7.00
CA HIS A 307 2.29 10.16 -6.79
C HIS A 307 3.04 10.26 -8.12
N THR A 308 4.21 10.90 -8.07
CA THR A 308 5.15 10.92 -9.20
C THR A 308 5.85 9.56 -9.21
N PRO A 309 5.73 8.73 -10.26
CA PRO A 309 6.33 7.40 -10.25
C PRO A 309 7.87 7.52 -10.28
N PRO A 310 8.60 6.93 -9.32
CA PRO A 310 10.05 6.88 -9.39
C PRO A 310 10.51 6.01 -10.57
N PRO A 311 11.75 6.19 -11.08
CA PRO A 311 12.27 5.40 -12.20
C PRO A 311 12.19 3.88 -11.99
N ALA A 312 12.37 3.42 -10.75
CA ALA A 312 12.24 2.00 -10.41
C ALA A 312 10.82 1.48 -10.60
N GLU A 313 9.79 2.28 -10.29
CA GLU A 313 8.39 1.91 -10.51
C GLU A 313 8.03 1.95 -12.00
N ILE A 314 8.54 2.94 -12.75
CA ILE A 314 8.40 2.98 -14.21
C ILE A 314 8.98 1.70 -14.83
N TRP A 315 10.20 1.32 -14.42
CA TRP A 315 10.84 0.10 -14.89
C TRP A 315 10.09 -1.16 -14.45
N ALA A 316 9.63 -1.24 -13.19
CA ALA A 316 8.85 -2.39 -12.72
C ALA A 316 7.51 -2.53 -13.46
N GLY A 317 6.85 -1.41 -13.74
CA GLY A 317 5.56 -1.38 -14.41
C GLY A 317 5.64 -1.63 -15.92
N VAL A 318 6.66 -1.11 -16.61
CA VAL A 318 6.75 -1.16 -18.07
C VAL A 318 7.83 -2.14 -18.57
N GLY A 319 8.82 -2.44 -17.73
CA GLY A 319 9.91 -3.36 -18.02
C GLY A 319 10.73 -2.97 -19.24
N ALA A 320 11.05 -3.94 -20.08
CA ALA A 320 11.86 -3.71 -21.29
C ALA A 320 11.17 -2.77 -22.31
N HIS A 321 9.85 -2.57 -22.22
CA HIS A 321 9.16 -1.59 -23.06
C HIS A 321 9.58 -0.15 -22.74
N THR A 322 10.20 0.12 -21.59
CA THR A 322 10.66 1.45 -21.20
C THR A 322 11.63 2.02 -22.23
N VAL A 323 12.58 1.20 -22.70
CA VAL A 323 13.56 1.60 -23.73
C VAL A 323 12.85 1.90 -25.06
N LEU A 324 11.85 1.07 -25.42
CA LEU A 324 11.06 1.27 -26.64
C LEU A 324 10.23 2.55 -26.57
N PHE A 325 9.58 2.83 -25.45
CA PHE A 325 8.82 4.07 -25.25
C PHE A 325 9.73 5.29 -25.28
N MET A 326 10.90 5.26 -24.63
CA MET A 326 11.85 6.37 -24.67
C MET A 326 12.33 6.66 -26.10
N GLY A 327 12.72 5.62 -26.85
CA GLY A 327 13.10 5.78 -28.26
C GLY A 327 11.97 6.32 -29.13
N ALA A 328 10.76 5.79 -28.96
CA ALA A 328 9.58 6.24 -29.69
C ALA A 328 9.14 7.67 -29.33
N MET A 329 9.36 8.10 -28.08
CA MET A 329 9.11 9.47 -27.63
C MET A 329 10.05 10.47 -28.29
N VAL A 330 11.35 10.17 -28.36
CA VAL A 330 12.32 11.00 -29.09
C VAL A 330 11.95 11.08 -30.57
N TRP A 331 11.59 9.94 -31.18
CA TRP A 331 11.10 9.89 -32.56
C TRP A 331 9.82 10.73 -32.76
N ALA A 332 8.89 10.68 -31.80
CA ALA A 332 7.64 11.45 -31.85
C ALA A 332 7.89 12.96 -31.81
N LEU A 333 8.82 13.43 -30.97
CA LEU A 333 9.23 14.84 -30.90
C LEU A 333 9.80 15.35 -32.23
N VAL A 334 10.55 14.52 -32.95
CA VAL A 334 11.08 14.87 -34.27
C VAL A 334 9.96 14.93 -35.32
N LEU A 335 9.06 13.95 -35.34
CA LEU A 335 8.02 13.88 -36.37
C LEU A 335 6.88 14.87 -36.17
N VAL A 336 6.57 15.27 -34.94
CA VAL A 336 5.44 16.17 -34.67
C VAL A 336 5.64 17.54 -35.34
N VAL A 337 6.89 18.01 -35.38
CA VAL A 337 7.30 19.28 -36.02
C VAL A 337 7.67 19.13 -37.49
N ARG A 338 7.84 17.90 -37.99
CA ARG A 338 8.27 17.64 -39.37
C ARG A 338 7.20 18.06 -40.38
N PRO A 339 7.55 18.83 -41.42
CA PRO A 339 6.65 19.09 -42.56
C PRO A 339 6.25 17.78 -43.25
N GLY A 340 4.99 17.65 -43.65
CA GLY A 340 4.46 16.46 -44.32
C GLY A 340 3.91 15.38 -43.38
N THR A 341 4.08 15.51 -42.06
CA THR A 341 3.34 14.67 -41.11
C THR A 341 1.85 14.93 -41.24
N THR A 342 1.06 13.88 -41.51
CA THR A 342 -0.40 13.99 -41.65
C THR A 342 -1.04 14.47 -40.34
N SER A 343 -2.16 15.18 -40.41
CA SER A 343 -2.86 15.66 -39.21
C SER A 343 -3.24 14.52 -38.26
N LEU A 344 -3.63 13.35 -38.78
CA LEU A 344 -3.94 12.16 -37.99
C LEU A 344 -2.73 11.66 -37.19
N ARG A 345 -1.56 11.51 -37.86
CA ARG A 345 -0.33 11.10 -37.18
C ARG A 345 0.06 12.15 -36.15
N ARG A 346 0.04 13.44 -36.50
CA ARG A 346 0.37 14.53 -35.57
C ARG A 346 -0.54 14.54 -34.33
N THR A 347 -1.83 14.27 -34.50
CA THR A 347 -2.80 14.19 -33.39
C THR A 347 -2.39 13.14 -32.37
N VAL A 348 -2.08 11.92 -32.83
CA VAL A 348 -1.69 10.83 -31.95
C VAL A 348 -0.33 11.11 -31.31
N LEU A 349 0.65 11.65 -32.05
CA LEU A 349 1.95 12.03 -31.48
C LEU A 349 1.81 13.07 -30.36
N LEU A 350 1.07 14.15 -30.58
CA LEU A 350 0.82 15.18 -29.56
C LEU A 350 0.09 14.60 -28.34
N THR A 351 -0.94 13.79 -28.57
CA THR A 351 -1.69 13.13 -27.49
C THR A 351 -0.79 12.22 -26.66
N SER A 352 0.05 11.40 -27.32
CA SER A 352 1.01 10.53 -26.64
C SER A 352 2.03 11.30 -25.82
N LEU A 353 2.53 12.44 -26.32
CA LEU A 353 3.47 13.29 -25.59
C LEU A 353 2.84 13.91 -24.34
N VAL A 354 1.61 14.41 -24.45
CA VAL A 354 0.88 14.97 -23.30
C VAL A 354 0.61 13.90 -22.25
N PHE A 355 0.16 12.70 -22.65
CA PHE A 355 -0.07 11.62 -21.68
C PHE A 355 1.23 11.04 -21.11
N ALA A 356 2.35 11.08 -21.83
CA ALA A 356 3.66 10.73 -21.27
C ALA A 356 4.03 11.67 -20.13
N LEU A 357 3.94 12.98 -20.36
CA LEU A 357 4.19 13.99 -19.33
C LEU A 357 3.22 13.85 -18.16
N ALA A 358 1.94 13.62 -18.44
CA ALA A 358 0.93 13.42 -17.42
C ALA A 358 1.20 12.17 -16.57
N TRP A 359 1.67 11.07 -17.18
CA TRP A 359 2.08 9.86 -16.46
C TRP A 359 3.32 10.10 -15.59
N LEU A 360 4.32 10.81 -16.10
CA LEU A 360 5.49 11.20 -15.31
C LEU A 360 5.09 12.10 -14.12
N ALA A 361 4.02 12.88 -14.24
CA ALA A 361 3.47 13.65 -13.13
C ALA A 361 2.60 12.81 -12.17
N VAL A 362 1.82 11.86 -12.70
CA VAL A 362 0.77 11.12 -11.99
C VAL A 362 0.80 9.66 -12.40
N ALA A 363 1.25 8.78 -11.49
CA ALA A 363 1.45 7.36 -11.76
C ALA A 363 0.21 6.66 -12.34
N ARG A 364 -0.99 7.00 -11.84
CA ARG A 364 -2.28 6.45 -12.33
C ARG A 364 -2.48 6.65 -13.84
N LEU A 365 -1.94 7.71 -14.45
CA LEU A 365 -2.11 7.99 -15.88
C LEU A 365 -1.30 7.08 -16.80
N GLY A 366 -0.45 6.21 -16.25
CA GLY A 366 0.28 5.19 -17.02
C GLY A 366 -0.63 4.27 -17.82
N VAL A 367 -1.81 3.96 -17.28
CA VAL A 367 -2.84 3.15 -17.96
C VAL A 367 -3.39 3.80 -19.23
N VAL A 368 -3.42 5.14 -19.29
CA VAL A 368 -3.83 5.91 -20.47
C VAL A 368 -2.64 6.03 -21.42
N PHE A 369 -1.46 6.34 -20.89
CA PHE A 369 -0.26 6.50 -21.70
C PHE A 369 0.16 5.22 -22.44
N VAL A 370 0.21 4.07 -21.76
CA VAL A 370 0.70 2.79 -22.32
C VAL A 370 0.17 2.46 -23.72
N PRO A 371 -1.15 2.45 -23.97
CA PRO A 371 -1.67 2.19 -25.31
C PRO A 371 -1.31 3.27 -26.35
N PHE A 372 -1.21 4.54 -25.97
CA PHE A 372 -0.69 5.60 -26.83
C PHE A 372 0.82 5.46 -27.11
N GLY A 373 1.59 5.02 -26.11
CA GLY A 373 3.00 4.64 -26.20
C GLY A 373 3.19 3.45 -27.14
N ALA A 374 2.30 2.47 -27.10
CA ALA A 374 2.32 1.32 -28.00
C ALA A 374 2.05 1.71 -29.46
N LEU A 375 1.13 2.66 -29.70
CA LEU A 375 0.87 3.20 -31.05
C LEU A 375 2.11 3.86 -31.66
N ILE A 376 2.80 4.73 -30.91
CA ILE A 376 3.99 5.41 -31.42
C ILE A 376 5.15 4.44 -31.63
N VAL A 377 5.30 3.42 -30.78
CA VAL A 377 6.31 2.36 -30.96
C VAL A 377 6.02 1.62 -32.26
N ALA A 378 4.77 1.26 -32.51
CA ALA A 378 4.39 0.59 -33.74
C ALA A 378 4.56 1.47 -34.98
N MET A 379 4.27 2.77 -34.90
CA MET A 379 4.52 3.71 -35.99
C MET A 379 6.02 3.89 -36.27
N ALA A 380 6.84 4.05 -35.23
CA ALA A 380 8.29 4.18 -35.35
C ALA A 380 8.91 2.91 -35.96
N ALA A 381 8.50 1.75 -35.44
CA ALA A 381 8.87 0.44 -35.95
C ALA A 381 8.51 0.27 -37.44
N ASP A 382 7.31 0.70 -37.84
CA ASP A 382 6.83 0.59 -39.22
C ASP A 382 7.60 1.51 -40.19
N ASP A 383 7.84 2.75 -39.78
CA ASP A 383 8.57 3.75 -40.56
C ASP A 383 10.07 3.35 -40.70
N LEU A 384 10.71 2.84 -39.62
CA LEU A 384 12.11 2.39 -39.64
C LEU A 384 12.33 1.14 -40.48
N ALA A 385 11.36 0.24 -40.51
CA ALA A 385 11.47 -1.00 -41.28
C ALA A 385 11.48 -0.80 -42.79
N GLY A 386 10.97 0.35 -43.25
CA GLY A 386 10.80 0.65 -44.67
C GLY A 386 10.10 -0.47 -45.42
N ARG A 387 10.47 -0.66 -46.70
CA ARG A 387 9.90 -1.70 -47.58
C ARG A 387 10.56 -3.07 -47.47
N ARG A 388 11.73 -3.21 -46.82
CA ARG A 388 12.60 -4.39 -46.98
C ARG A 388 12.19 -5.62 -46.16
N SER A 389 11.53 -5.47 -45.00
CA SER A 389 10.86 -6.60 -44.35
C SER A 389 9.82 -6.13 -43.32
N PRO A 390 8.53 -6.47 -43.48
CA PRO A 390 7.49 -6.07 -42.53
C PRO A 390 7.48 -6.87 -41.21
N TRP A 391 8.32 -7.92 -41.08
CA TRP A 391 8.24 -8.88 -39.98
C TRP A 391 9.23 -8.60 -38.85
N TRP A 392 10.40 -8.01 -39.13
CA TRP A 392 11.41 -7.77 -38.10
C TRP A 392 10.93 -6.87 -36.94
N PRO A 393 10.14 -5.80 -37.16
CA PRO A 393 9.70 -4.96 -36.05
C PRO A 393 8.65 -5.68 -35.22
N ALA A 394 7.77 -6.44 -35.88
CA ALA A 394 6.82 -7.30 -35.19
C ALA A 394 7.54 -8.35 -34.35
N ALA A 395 8.65 -8.93 -34.83
CA ALA A 395 9.46 -9.89 -34.07
C ALA A 395 10.16 -9.24 -32.86
N VAL A 396 10.76 -8.05 -33.01
CA VAL A 396 11.38 -7.32 -31.89
C VAL A 396 10.35 -6.96 -30.83
N LEU A 397 9.19 -6.45 -31.25
CA LEU A 397 8.10 -6.09 -30.34
C LEU A 397 7.47 -7.32 -29.69
N ALA A 398 7.31 -8.43 -30.42
CA ALA A 398 6.85 -9.69 -29.85
C ALA A 398 7.87 -10.25 -28.84
N GLY A 399 9.17 -10.18 -29.13
CA GLY A 399 10.23 -10.57 -28.21
C GLY A 399 10.22 -9.74 -26.93
N ALA A 400 10.04 -8.42 -27.04
CA ALA A 400 9.88 -7.54 -25.88
C ALA A 400 8.61 -7.85 -25.09
N ALA A 401 7.49 -8.10 -25.77
CA ALA A 401 6.23 -8.48 -25.12
C ALA A 401 6.35 -9.82 -24.38
N ILE A 402 6.99 -10.83 -24.98
CA ILE A 402 7.26 -12.14 -24.36
C ILE A 402 8.19 -11.99 -23.16
N PHE A 403 9.26 -11.20 -23.28
CA PHE A 403 10.17 -10.93 -22.17
C PHE A 403 9.44 -10.28 -20.99
N ASN A 404 8.61 -9.27 -21.26
CA ASN A 404 7.81 -8.60 -20.23
C ASN A 404 6.71 -9.49 -19.65
N LEU A 405 6.10 -10.35 -20.46
CA LEU A 405 5.14 -11.32 -19.97
C LEU A 405 5.81 -12.30 -18.99
N ASN A 406 7.02 -12.76 -19.30
CA ASN A 406 7.78 -13.62 -18.39
C ASN A 406 8.12 -12.91 -17.07
N THR A 407 8.49 -11.63 -17.09
CA THR A 407 8.81 -10.89 -15.86
C THR A 407 7.56 -10.60 -15.03
N VAL A 408 6.47 -10.16 -15.65
CA VAL A 408 5.24 -9.79 -14.93
C VAL A 408 4.46 -11.02 -14.47
N LEU A 409 4.44 -12.11 -15.25
CA LEU A 409 3.77 -13.35 -14.83
C LEU A 409 4.59 -14.17 -13.83
N ALA A 410 5.88 -13.88 -13.62
CA ALA A 410 6.72 -14.64 -12.71
C ALA A 410 6.11 -14.74 -11.30
N GLU A 411 5.57 -13.63 -10.78
CA GLU A 411 4.97 -13.57 -9.44
C GLU A 411 3.56 -14.22 -9.40
N PRO A 412 2.59 -13.90 -10.27
CA PRO A 412 1.33 -14.64 -10.32
C PRO A 412 1.50 -16.15 -10.52
N LEU A 413 2.47 -16.56 -11.35
CA LEU A 413 2.77 -17.98 -11.57
C LEU A 413 3.44 -18.61 -10.34
N SER A 414 4.27 -17.89 -9.60
CA SER A 414 4.83 -18.40 -8.34
C SER A 414 3.73 -18.58 -7.29
N ILE A 415 2.84 -17.59 -7.12
CA ILE A 415 1.66 -17.69 -6.25
C ILE A 415 0.78 -18.87 -6.68
N ALA A 416 0.46 -18.99 -7.97
CA ALA A 416 -0.36 -20.10 -8.48
C ALA A 416 0.29 -21.47 -8.24
N ARG A 417 1.62 -21.56 -8.34
CA ARG A 417 2.38 -22.78 -7.99
C ARG A 417 2.32 -23.07 -6.50
N GLU A 418 2.45 -22.07 -5.64
CA GLU A 418 2.32 -22.24 -4.18
C GLU A 418 0.92 -22.74 -3.79
N VAL A 419 -0.13 -22.10 -4.32
CA VAL A 419 -1.53 -22.50 -4.08
C VAL A 419 -1.79 -23.93 -4.56
N ARG A 420 -1.35 -24.28 -5.78
CA ARG A 420 -1.50 -25.65 -6.30
C ARG A 420 -0.71 -26.68 -5.49
N ALA A 421 0.40 -26.27 -4.88
CA ALA A 421 1.19 -27.11 -3.98
C ALA A 421 0.59 -27.22 -2.56
N GLY A 422 -0.63 -26.71 -2.33
CA GLY A 422 -1.29 -26.72 -1.03
C GLY A 422 -0.62 -25.82 0.01
N ARG A 423 0.33 -24.97 -0.41
CA ARG A 423 0.96 -23.99 0.47
C ARG A 423 0.05 -22.77 0.53
N PRO A 424 -0.18 -22.18 1.71
CA PRO A 424 -0.83 -20.89 1.77
C PRO A 424 0.00 -19.95 0.91
N ALA A 425 -0.61 -19.39 -0.14
CA ALA A 425 0.05 -18.37 -0.96
C ALA A 425 0.66 -17.37 0.01
N ARG A 426 1.98 -17.17 -0.05
CA ARG A 426 2.57 -16.04 0.65
C ARG A 426 1.97 -14.80 0.00
N LEU A 427 0.91 -14.29 0.60
CA LEU A 427 0.29 -13.01 0.28
C LEU A 427 1.33 -11.93 0.64
N GLN A 428 2.27 -11.69 -0.28
CA GLN A 428 3.47 -10.87 -0.04
C GLN A 428 3.20 -9.37 -0.11
N THR A 429 2.00 -8.94 -0.51
CA THR A 429 1.69 -7.51 -0.51
C THR A 429 1.21 -7.06 0.88
N GLY A 430 1.65 -5.88 1.31
CA GLY A 430 1.30 -5.32 2.63
C GLY A 430 -0.20 -5.06 2.84
N GLU A 431 -1.00 -4.99 1.76
CA GLU A 431 -2.47 -4.91 1.87
C GLU A 431 -3.09 -6.28 2.18
N ASP A 432 -2.59 -7.36 1.58
CA ASP A 432 -3.13 -8.71 1.78
C ASP A 432 -2.84 -9.26 3.18
N ALA A 433 -1.71 -8.86 3.78
CA ALA A 433 -1.39 -9.15 5.19
C ALA A 433 -2.42 -8.57 6.18
N SER A 434 -3.23 -7.58 5.77
CA SER A 434 -4.31 -7.02 6.59
C SER A 434 -5.67 -7.68 6.36
N LEU A 435 -5.80 -8.56 5.36
CA LEU A 435 -7.09 -9.13 4.98
C LEU A 435 -7.71 -9.99 6.09
N PRO A 436 -6.99 -10.90 6.78
CA PRO A 436 -7.57 -11.68 7.88
C PRO A 436 -8.12 -10.78 9.00
N ALA A 437 -7.32 -9.79 9.41
CA ALA A 437 -7.69 -8.80 10.41
C ALA A 437 -8.94 -8.00 10.00
N ARG A 438 -9.04 -7.64 8.72
CA ARG A 438 -10.19 -6.90 8.20
C ARG A 438 -11.44 -7.78 8.14
N VAL A 439 -11.30 -9.05 7.74
CA VAL A 439 -12.42 -10.01 7.73
C VAL A 439 -12.93 -10.23 9.16
N GLU A 440 -12.02 -10.37 10.13
CA GLU A 440 -12.37 -10.49 11.54
C GLU A 440 -13.12 -9.25 12.04
N LEU A 441 -12.62 -8.05 11.73
CA LEU A 441 -13.30 -6.78 12.02
C LEU A 441 -14.72 -6.76 11.44
N LEU A 442 -14.89 -7.08 10.15
CA LEU A 442 -16.21 -7.08 9.51
C LEU A 442 -17.16 -8.10 10.14
N ARG A 443 -16.66 -9.29 10.51
CA ARG A 443 -17.46 -10.31 11.23
C ARG A 443 -17.89 -9.82 12.61
N TRP A 444 -17.00 -9.16 13.35
CA TRP A 444 -17.34 -8.59 14.64
C TRP A 444 -18.43 -7.54 14.50
N VAL A 445 -18.25 -6.59 13.56
CA VAL A 445 -19.24 -5.53 13.29
C VAL A 445 -20.60 -6.15 12.94
N THR A 446 -20.62 -7.13 12.04
CA THR A 446 -21.87 -7.81 11.63
C THR A 446 -22.58 -8.50 12.81
N ARG A 447 -21.83 -9.13 13.71
CA ARG A 447 -22.39 -9.95 14.79
C ARG A 447 -22.84 -9.14 16.02
N TYR A 448 -22.10 -8.09 16.37
CA TYR A 448 -22.20 -7.44 17.68
C TYR A 448 -22.73 -6.00 17.64
N THR A 449 -23.05 -5.47 16.47
CA THR A 449 -23.69 -4.14 16.36
C THR A 449 -25.06 -4.24 15.70
N PRO A 450 -26.05 -3.43 16.07
CA PRO A 450 -27.32 -3.35 15.37
C PRO A 450 -27.16 -3.18 13.85
N GLY A 451 -27.95 -3.92 13.07
CA GLY A 451 -27.96 -3.84 11.60
C GLY A 451 -28.26 -5.18 10.91
N PRO A 452 -28.31 -5.20 9.57
CA PRO A 452 -28.56 -6.42 8.81
C PRO A 452 -27.59 -7.56 9.18
N GLY A 453 -28.13 -8.77 9.36
CA GLY A 453 -27.35 -9.97 9.72
C GLY A 453 -26.86 -10.02 11.17
N SER A 454 -27.24 -9.06 12.02
CA SER A 454 -26.88 -9.03 13.44
C SER A 454 -27.87 -9.78 14.32
N ALA A 455 -27.38 -10.32 15.45
CA ALA A 455 -28.23 -10.79 16.54
C ALA A 455 -28.72 -9.63 17.45
N VAL A 456 -28.12 -8.45 17.32
CA VAL A 456 -28.46 -7.27 18.14
C VAL A 456 -29.58 -6.49 17.46
N ALA A 457 -30.72 -6.37 18.14
CA ALA A 457 -31.87 -5.60 17.67
C ALA A 457 -31.60 -4.09 17.74
N GLY A 458 -32.14 -3.33 16.78
CA GLY A 458 -32.09 -1.86 16.76
C GLY A 458 -31.89 -1.27 15.36
N LYS A 459 -31.87 0.06 15.28
CA LYS A 459 -31.47 0.80 14.07
C LYS A 459 -30.00 0.48 13.74
N PRO A 460 -29.63 0.30 12.45
CA PRO A 460 -28.24 0.09 12.06
C PRO A 460 -27.29 1.12 12.67
N SER A 461 -26.22 0.65 13.31
CA SER A 461 -25.23 1.54 13.92
C SER A 461 -24.39 2.28 12.90
N THR A 462 -24.04 3.53 13.17
CA THR A 462 -23.21 4.37 12.32
C THR A 462 -21.75 4.30 12.71
N PHE A 463 -20.87 4.20 11.71
CA PHE A 463 -19.42 4.12 11.91
C PHE A 463 -18.66 5.34 11.38
N LEU A 464 -17.82 5.92 12.24
CA LEU A 464 -16.74 6.82 11.87
C LEU A 464 -15.45 6.00 11.68
N ALA A 465 -15.01 5.85 10.44
CA ALA A 465 -13.81 5.11 10.10
C ALA A 465 -13.05 5.81 8.96
N GLY A 466 -11.77 5.51 8.83
CA GLY A 466 -10.97 6.03 7.72
C GLY A 466 -11.58 5.65 6.35
N ILE A 467 -11.45 6.57 5.40
CA ILE A 467 -11.95 6.50 4.01
C ILE A 467 -11.61 5.21 3.26
N ALA A 468 -10.52 4.53 3.64
CA ALA A 468 -10.12 3.25 3.05
C ALA A 468 -11.07 2.09 3.46
N LEU A 469 -11.56 2.14 4.69
CA LEU A 469 -12.34 1.09 5.35
C LEU A 469 -13.86 1.33 5.25
N SER A 470 -14.30 2.57 5.36
CA SER A 470 -15.74 2.92 5.38
C SER A 470 -16.58 2.31 4.24
N PRO A 471 -16.14 2.33 2.97
CA PRO A 471 -16.92 1.74 1.89
C PRO A 471 -17.09 0.22 2.04
N GLN A 472 -16.12 -0.45 2.67
CA GLN A 472 -16.15 -1.90 2.93
C GLN A 472 -17.09 -2.21 4.10
N LEU A 473 -17.10 -1.38 5.15
CA LEU A 473 -18.08 -1.50 6.24
C LEU A 473 -19.50 -1.43 5.68
N LEU A 474 -19.80 -0.39 4.89
CA LEU A 474 -21.13 -0.24 4.32
C LEU A 474 -21.50 -1.42 3.42
N LEU A 475 -20.61 -1.83 2.52
CA LEU A 475 -20.89 -2.95 1.61
C LEU A 475 -21.13 -4.27 2.34
N TYR A 476 -20.25 -4.67 3.26
CA TYR A 476 -20.25 -6.02 3.82
C TYR A 476 -21.12 -6.16 5.07
N THR A 477 -21.47 -5.05 5.72
CA THR A 477 -22.23 -5.06 6.98
C THR A 477 -23.55 -4.31 6.84
N GLY A 478 -23.75 -3.47 5.83
CA GLY A 478 -24.97 -2.66 5.70
C GLY A 478 -25.13 -1.59 6.79
N ARG A 479 -24.05 -1.24 7.49
CA ARG A 479 -24.05 -0.14 8.49
C ARG A 479 -23.68 1.20 7.84
N PRO A 480 -24.39 2.30 8.18
CA PRO A 480 -24.06 3.64 7.72
C PRO A 480 -22.62 4.05 8.05
N VAL A 481 -22.02 4.87 7.19
CA VAL A 481 -20.68 5.41 7.40
C VAL A 481 -20.63 6.92 7.26
N VAL A 482 -19.91 7.57 8.17
CA VAL A 482 -19.75 9.04 8.19
C VAL A 482 -18.85 9.53 7.06
N LEU A 483 -17.82 8.77 6.72
CA LEU A 483 -16.83 9.09 5.70
C LEU A 483 -16.97 8.15 4.49
N ASN A 484 -16.72 8.66 3.29
CA ASN A 484 -16.68 7.89 2.05
C ASN A 484 -15.39 8.20 1.27
N SER A 485 -15.12 7.44 0.19
CA SER A 485 -13.86 7.51 -0.57
C SER A 485 -13.98 8.23 -1.91
N GLN A 486 -15.01 9.03 -2.12
CA GLN A 486 -15.28 9.73 -3.39
C GLN A 486 -14.78 11.17 -3.26
N PHE A 487 -13.46 11.34 -3.30
CA PHE A 487 -12.79 12.61 -3.02
C PHE A 487 -13.06 13.70 -4.05
N GLU A 488 -13.78 13.41 -5.12
CA GLU A 488 -14.20 14.38 -6.12
C GLU A 488 -15.12 15.44 -5.50
N ASN A 489 -15.92 15.10 -4.48
CA ASN A 489 -16.79 16.04 -3.78
C ASN A 489 -16.01 16.85 -2.73
N GLU A 490 -16.16 18.18 -2.74
CA GLU A 490 -15.53 19.07 -1.78
C GLU A 490 -15.97 18.83 -0.33
N SER A 491 -17.28 18.61 -0.10
CA SER A 491 -17.84 18.42 1.24
C SER A 491 -17.23 17.24 1.99
N ILE A 492 -16.96 16.12 1.29
CA ILE A 492 -16.33 14.96 1.92
C ILE A 492 -14.84 15.20 2.18
N ARG A 493 -14.14 15.97 1.33
CA ARG A 493 -12.75 16.37 1.59
C ARG A 493 -12.67 17.22 2.85
N GLN A 494 -13.54 18.23 2.97
CA GLN A 494 -13.61 19.07 4.18
C GLN A 494 -13.97 18.25 5.43
N ARG A 495 -14.92 17.31 5.33
CA ARG A 495 -15.26 16.42 6.45
C ARG A 495 -14.08 15.51 6.82
N TYR A 496 -13.33 15.03 5.84
CA TYR A 496 -12.16 14.20 6.10
C TYR A 496 -11.01 14.99 6.72
N GLU A 497 -10.82 16.24 6.31
CA GLU A 497 -9.90 17.19 6.95
C GLU A 497 -10.25 17.39 8.41
N GLN A 498 -11.51 17.73 8.72
CA GLN A 498 -12.01 17.88 10.09
C GLN A 498 -11.80 16.61 10.92
N PHE A 499 -12.02 15.43 10.34
CA PHE A 499 -11.76 14.16 11.00
C PHE A 499 -10.29 13.98 11.36
N LEU A 500 -9.39 14.24 10.42
CA LEU A 500 -7.96 14.09 10.66
C LEU A 500 -7.43 15.13 11.66
N GLU A 501 -7.85 16.39 11.54
CA GLU A 501 -7.53 17.43 12.52
C GLU A 501 -7.99 17.06 13.93
N ALA A 502 -9.23 16.57 14.07
CA ALA A 502 -9.76 16.15 15.36
C ALA A 502 -9.06 14.91 15.91
N LEU A 503 -8.73 13.95 15.05
CA LEU A 503 -8.02 12.73 15.42
C LEU A 503 -6.60 13.00 15.95
N PHE A 504 -5.92 14.01 15.41
CA PHE A 504 -4.55 14.39 15.83
C PHE A 504 -4.49 15.61 16.76
N ALA A 505 -5.64 16.16 17.17
CA ALA A 505 -5.71 17.21 18.18
C ALA A 505 -5.26 16.69 19.55
N ARG A 506 -4.70 17.59 20.37
CA ARG A 506 -4.36 17.29 21.78
C ARG A 506 -5.57 17.22 22.70
N ASP A 507 -6.66 17.88 22.31
CA ASP A 507 -7.94 17.87 23.02
C ASP A 507 -8.88 16.80 22.41
N PRO A 508 -9.15 15.69 23.12
CA PRO A 508 -10.02 14.63 22.61
C PRO A 508 -11.48 15.02 22.45
N SER A 509 -11.94 16.10 23.12
CA SER A 509 -13.31 16.57 23.00
C SER A 509 -13.65 16.94 21.55
N ARG A 510 -12.66 17.43 20.78
CA ARG A 510 -12.85 17.76 19.35
C ARG A 510 -13.25 16.54 18.52
N LEU A 511 -12.66 15.37 18.78
CA LEU A 511 -13.01 14.13 18.07
C LEU A 511 -14.36 13.59 18.54
N HIS A 512 -14.66 13.72 19.83
CA HIS A 512 -15.97 13.33 20.38
C HIS A 512 -17.09 14.20 19.81
N ASP A 513 -16.92 15.52 19.79
CA ASP A 513 -17.87 16.48 19.22
C ASP A 513 -18.10 16.23 17.73
N LEU A 514 -17.04 15.91 16.98
CA LEU A 514 -17.16 15.52 15.56
C LEU A 514 -17.97 14.22 15.41
N ALA A 515 -17.69 13.21 16.22
CA ALA A 515 -18.42 11.95 16.20
C ALA A 515 -19.90 12.16 16.54
N ARG A 516 -20.20 13.01 17.53
CA ARG A 516 -21.57 13.38 17.92
C ARG A 516 -22.28 14.19 16.83
N ARG A 517 -21.60 15.15 16.20
CA ARG A 517 -22.13 15.96 15.10
C ARG A 517 -22.65 15.10 13.95
N TYR A 518 -21.96 14.02 13.63
CA TYR A 518 -22.32 13.12 12.54
C TYR A 518 -23.03 11.83 13.01
N ASP A 519 -23.58 11.82 14.23
CA ASP A 519 -24.31 10.70 14.81
C ASP A 519 -23.57 9.35 14.70
N ALA A 520 -22.25 9.34 14.91
CA ALA A 520 -21.46 8.13 14.94
C ALA A 520 -21.68 7.37 16.25
N ASP A 521 -22.03 6.08 16.15
CA ASP A 521 -22.13 5.17 17.30
C ASP A 521 -20.78 4.53 17.63
N TYR A 522 -19.93 4.35 16.62
CA TYR A 522 -18.62 3.72 16.74
C TYR A 522 -17.54 4.47 15.98
N LEU A 523 -16.32 4.47 16.53
CA LEU A 523 -15.08 4.91 15.89
C LEU A 523 -14.19 3.68 15.65
N ILE A 524 -13.59 3.58 14.47
CA ILE A 524 -12.57 2.56 14.17
C ILE A 524 -11.22 3.21 13.96
N LEU A 525 -10.26 2.86 14.81
CA LEU A 525 -8.87 3.31 14.74
C LEU A 525 -8.00 2.22 14.09
N PRO A 526 -7.36 2.51 12.94
CA PRO A 526 -6.35 1.60 12.40
C PRO A 526 -5.04 1.72 13.17
N LEU A 527 -4.29 0.63 13.29
CA LEU A 527 -2.99 0.57 13.98
C LEU A 527 -2.03 1.69 13.55
N LYS A 528 -1.96 1.94 12.24
CA LYS A 528 -1.08 2.95 11.64
C LYS A 528 -1.47 4.40 11.94
N ALA A 529 -2.56 4.66 12.68
CA ALA A 529 -2.93 6.01 13.07
C ALA A 529 -1.94 6.61 14.08
N ALA A 530 -1.40 5.80 15.00
CA ALA A 530 -0.43 6.25 15.99
C ALA A 530 1.00 5.71 15.75
N THR A 531 1.15 4.63 14.98
CA THR A 531 2.46 3.95 14.80
C THR A 531 3.17 4.32 13.51
N ALA A 532 2.59 5.20 12.69
CA ALA A 532 3.19 5.65 11.45
C ALA A 532 3.02 7.16 11.28
N ASP A 533 4.14 7.85 11.09
CA ASP A 533 4.22 9.31 10.96
C ASP A 533 4.90 9.77 9.67
N ARG A 534 5.45 8.85 8.86
CA ARG A 534 6.12 9.20 7.59
C ARG A 534 5.15 9.82 6.56
N THR A 535 5.71 10.32 5.46
CA THR A 535 4.92 10.81 4.32
C THR A 535 3.85 9.79 3.88
N HIS A 536 2.69 10.28 3.47
CA HIS A 536 1.49 9.49 3.13
C HIS A 536 0.75 8.81 4.31
N THR A 537 1.16 9.02 5.56
CA THR A 537 0.41 8.56 6.74
C THR A 537 -0.77 9.49 7.06
N LEU A 538 -1.68 9.03 7.92
CA LEU A 538 -2.78 9.87 8.39
C LEU A 538 -2.26 11.11 9.14
N ALA A 539 -1.18 10.96 9.91
CA ALA A 539 -0.51 12.05 10.61
C ALA A 539 0.03 13.11 9.62
N TRP A 540 0.71 12.68 8.56
CA TRP A 540 1.20 13.59 7.52
C TRP A 540 0.06 14.31 6.80
N LEU A 541 -1.02 13.59 6.44
CA LEU A 541 -2.20 14.19 5.81
C LEU A 541 -2.86 15.25 6.71
N ALA A 542 -2.89 15.01 8.01
CA ALA A 542 -3.41 15.91 9.04
C ALA A 542 -2.51 17.12 9.33
N ALA A 543 -1.32 17.19 8.73
CA ALA A 543 -0.26 18.11 9.15
C ALA A 543 0.03 18.06 10.67
N ALA A 544 -0.05 16.86 11.26
CA ALA A 544 0.28 16.66 12.67
C ALA A 544 1.78 16.87 12.92
N PRO A 545 2.19 17.32 14.13
CA PRO A 545 3.58 17.29 14.57
C PRO A 545 4.15 15.87 14.45
N ARG A 546 5.42 15.77 14.02
CA ARG A 546 6.11 14.49 13.81
C ARG A 546 7.52 14.57 14.40
N PRO A 547 7.94 13.63 15.26
CA PRO A 547 7.19 12.48 15.78
C PRO A 547 5.88 12.86 16.50
N LEU A 548 4.95 11.91 16.67
CA LEU A 548 3.63 12.18 17.27
C LEU A 548 3.75 12.45 18.77
N HIS A 549 3.03 13.44 19.29
CA HIS A 549 3.03 13.78 20.72
C HIS A 549 2.07 12.89 21.52
N ARG A 550 2.44 12.49 22.74
CA ARG A 550 1.66 11.60 23.63
C ARG A 550 0.25 12.10 23.93
N GLU A 551 0.07 13.42 23.93
CA GLU A 551 -1.22 14.06 24.21
C GLU A 551 -2.18 14.02 23.02
N GLN A 552 -1.70 13.68 21.81
CA GLN A 552 -2.57 13.62 20.64
C GLN A 552 -3.59 12.50 20.79
N THR A 553 -4.83 12.79 20.40
CA THR A 553 -5.98 11.90 20.60
C THR A 553 -5.76 10.53 19.97
N ALA A 554 -5.17 10.45 18.76
CA ALA A 554 -4.80 9.19 18.11
C ALA A 554 -3.86 8.33 18.97
N VAL A 555 -2.85 8.96 19.59
CA VAL A 555 -1.84 8.27 20.43
C VAL A 555 -2.49 7.79 21.73
N ARG A 556 -3.31 8.62 22.36
CA ARG A 556 -4.04 8.27 23.58
C ARG A 556 -5.04 7.14 23.34
N LEU A 557 -5.83 7.20 22.26
CA LEU A 557 -6.72 6.09 21.88
C LEU A 557 -5.94 4.79 21.61
N HIS A 558 -4.69 4.88 21.14
CA HIS A 558 -3.87 3.71 20.88
C HIS A 558 -3.29 3.09 22.16
N PHE A 559 -2.72 3.89 23.05
CA PHE A 559 -1.96 3.39 24.20
C PHE A 559 -2.66 3.51 25.56
N GLU A 560 -3.53 4.50 25.71
CA GLU A 560 -4.26 4.82 26.95
C GLU A 560 -5.76 5.03 26.68
N PRO A 561 -6.44 4.10 25.98
CA PRO A 561 -7.79 4.29 25.48
C PRO A 561 -8.82 4.60 26.57
N GLU A 562 -8.62 4.07 27.77
CA GLU A 562 -9.46 4.31 28.94
C GLU A 562 -9.39 5.76 29.43
N SER A 563 -8.31 6.48 29.10
CA SER A 563 -8.11 7.88 29.50
C SER A 563 -8.90 8.88 28.64
N VAL A 564 -9.43 8.45 27.49
CA VAL A 564 -9.99 9.35 26.47
C VAL A 564 -11.49 9.51 26.69
N PRO A 565 -11.97 10.68 27.17
CA PRO A 565 -13.39 10.87 27.48
C PRO A 565 -14.25 10.75 26.21
N GLY A 566 -15.48 10.24 26.38
CA GLY A 566 -16.42 10.09 25.28
C GLY A 566 -16.22 8.84 24.40
N PHE A 567 -15.15 8.06 24.63
CA PHE A 567 -14.87 6.84 23.88
C PHE A 567 -14.70 5.64 24.81
N ARG A 568 -15.37 4.53 24.48
CA ARG A 568 -15.23 3.26 25.20
C ARG A 568 -14.65 2.18 24.28
N PRO A 569 -13.45 1.65 24.52
CA PRO A 569 -12.93 0.54 23.73
C PRO A 569 -13.82 -0.70 23.90
N VAL A 570 -14.20 -1.33 22.79
CA VAL A 570 -15.11 -2.51 22.80
C VAL A 570 -14.52 -3.75 22.13
N TRP A 571 -13.54 -3.57 21.26
CA TRP A 571 -12.88 -4.67 20.54
C TRP A 571 -11.58 -4.23 19.89
N ASP A 572 -10.61 -5.12 19.77
CA ASP A 572 -9.44 -4.94 18.92
C ASP A 572 -8.96 -6.26 18.30
N ASN A 573 -8.13 -6.14 17.26
CA ASN A 573 -7.30 -7.21 16.74
C ASN A 573 -5.92 -6.69 16.36
N ASP A 574 -5.11 -7.42 15.60
CA ASP A 574 -3.74 -7.01 15.24
C ASP A 574 -3.65 -5.72 14.40
N ARG A 575 -4.76 -5.25 13.79
CA ARG A 575 -4.75 -4.07 12.88
C ARG A 575 -5.75 -2.97 13.23
N TYR A 576 -6.81 -3.27 13.96
CA TYR A 576 -7.90 -2.33 14.21
C TYR A 576 -8.33 -2.36 15.68
N ARG A 577 -8.76 -1.20 16.19
CA ARG A 577 -9.47 -1.07 17.45
C ARG A 577 -10.78 -0.32 17.25
N ILE A 578 -11.84 -0.78 17.90
CA ILE A 578 -13.17 -0.20 17.85
C ILE A 578 -13.49 0.44 19.20
N PHE A 579 -14.02 1.66 19.12
CA PHE A 579 -14.54 2.41 20.24
C PHE A 579 -16.03 2.64 20.04
N GLN A 580 -16.83 2.43 21.07
CA GLN A 580 -18.16 2.97 21.14
C GLN A 580 -18.09 4.46 21.51
N VAL A 581 -18.84 5.29 20.80
CA VAL A 581 -18.98 6.71 21.08
C VAL A 581 -20.05 6.88 22.17
N LEU A 582 -19.67 7.43 23.31
CA LEU A 582 -20.57 7.64 24.44
C LEU A 582 -21.45 8.87 24.20
N LYS A 583 -22.70 8.82 24.65
CA LYS A 583 -23.64 9.96 24.53
C LYS A 583 -23.24 11.13 25.43
N SER A 584 -22.72 10.82 26.62
CA SER A 584 -22.08 11.79 27.53
C SER A 584 -20.58 11.77 27.32
N GLY A 585 -19.90 12.92 27.46
CA GLY A 585 -18.43 13.02 27.42
C GLY A 585 -17.74 12.43 28.65
N GLY A 586 -18.37 11.50 29.36
CA GLY A 586 -17.81 10.85 30.53
C GLY A 586 -16.68 9.88 30.18
N ILE A 587 -15.91 9.50 31.18
CA ILE A 587 -14.93 8.41 31.08
C ILE A 587 -15.69 7.09 31.17
N ALA A 588 -15.38 6.14 30.29
CA ALA A 588 -16.01 4.84 30.29
C ALA A 588 -15.64 4.04 31.56
N GLU A 589 -16.61 3.33 32.14
CA GLU A 589 -16.29 2.29 33.13
C GLU A 589 -15.41 1.20 32.47
N PRO A 590 -14.45 0.61 33.19
CA PRO A 590 -13.63 -0.47 32.67
C PRO A 590 -14.52 -1.66 32.32
N VAL A 591 -14.66 -2.00 31.04
CA VAL A 591 -15.31 -3.23 30.60
C VAL A 591 -14.28 -4.34 30.58
N VAL A 592 -14.65 -5.60 30.78
CA VAL A 592 -13.74 -6.73 30.55
C VAL A 592 -13.50 -6.87 29.05
N TRP A 593 -12.30 -6.50 28.61
CA TRP A 593 -11.87 -6.64 27.23
C TRP A 593 -11.71 -8.12 26.89
N THR A 594 -12.45 -8.64 25.90
CA THR A 594 -12.05 -9.89 25.24
C THR A 594 -10.89 -9.60 24.31
N ARG A 595 -9.69 -9.45 24.87
CA ARG A 595 -8.46 -9.10 24.16
C ARG A 595 -7.83 -10.36 23.58
N GLY A 596 -7.70 -10.43 22.26
CA GLY A 596 -6.59 -11.20 21.68
C GLY A 596 -5.33 -10.37 21.92
N PHE A 597 -4.39 -10.82 22.76
CA PHE A 597 -3.17 -10.04 23.01
C PHE A 597 -2.47 -9.74 21.68
N SER A 598 -2.38 -8.46 21.32
CA SER A 598 -1.62 -7.97 20.18
C SER A 598 -0.53 -7.01 20.67
N PRO A 599 0.76 -7.37 20.51
CA PRO A 599 1.88 -6.51 20.88
C PRO A 599 1.83 -5.11 20.26
N ALA A 600 1.16 -4.98 19.11
CA ALA A 600 1.12 -3.72 18.36
C ALA A 600 0.36 -2.60 19.09
N TRP A 601 -0.47 -2.93 20.09
CA TRP A 601 -1.19 -1.96 20.92
C TRP A 601 -0.61 -1.80 22.32
N ASP A 602 0.49 -2.50 22.62
CA ASP A 602 1.11 -2.46 23.93
C ASP A 602 2.03 -1.25 24.03
N ALA A 603 1.73 -0.33 24.95
CA ALA A 603 2.54 0.85 25.20
C ALA A 603 4.00 0.50 25.55
N ARG A 604 4.26 -0.70 26.10
CA ARG A 604 5.61 -1.17 26.44
C ARG A 604 6.52 -1.39 25.22
N ASN A 605 5.95 -1.47 24.02
CA ASN A 605 6.72 -1.58 22.78
C ASN A 605 7.13 -0.21 22.20
N TYR A 606 6.77 0.89 22.88
CA TYR A 606 7.08 2.25 22.48
C TYR A 606 7.68 3.01 23.66
N THR A 607 8.42 4.08 23.38
CA THR A 607 8.89 5.00 24.41
C THR A 607 8.54 6.44 24.02
N TYR A 608 8.66 7.35 24.98
CA TYR A 608 8.46 8.77 24.75
C TYR A 608 9.75 9.52 25.08
N VAL A 609 10.18 10.39 24.17
CA VAL A 609 11.28 11.35 24.37
C VAL A 609 10.67 12.75 24.28
N ASP A 610 10.77 13.53 25.36
CA ASP A 610 10.18 14.88 25.47
C ASP A 610 8.68 14.94 25.13
N GLY A 611 7.95 13.88 25.48
CA GLY A 611 6.52 13.76 25.19
C GLY A 611 6.19 13.30 23.77
N TYR A 612 7.19 13.02 22.93
CA TYR A 612 7.01 12.52 21.58
C TYR A 612 7.29 11.02 21.47
N LEU A 613 6.44 10.31 20.74
CA LEU A 613 6.48 8.87 20.54
C LEU A 613 7.70 8.50 19.69
N THR A 614 8.53 7.58 20.19
CA THR A 614 9.64 6.98 19.46
C THR A 614 9.50 5.46 19.42
N GLU A 615 9.73 4.89 18.25
CA GLU A 615 9.53 3.46 18.00
C GLU A 615 10.75 2.64 18.45
N LEU A 616 10.64 1.99 19.62
CA LEU A 616 11.70 1.14 20.18
C LEU A 616 12.10 0.00 19.25
N GLU A 617 11.22 -0.47 18.36
CA GLU A 617 11.53 -1.59 17.47
C GLU A 617 12.48 -1.19 16.33
N ASN A 618 12.42 0.05 15.83
CA ASN A 618 13.44 0.54 14.88
C ASN A 618 14.78 0.72 15.58
N ASP A 619 14.79 1.14 16.84
CA ASP A 619 16.01 1.18 17.64
C ASP A 619 16.54 -0.22 17.89
N ARG A 620 15.68 -1.21 18.21
CA ARG A 620 16.07 -2.62 18.36
C ARG A 620 16.56 -3.24 17.04
N LYS A 621 15.94 -2.93 15.90
CA LYS A 621 16.38 -3.41 14.58
C LYS A 621 17.67 -2.74 14.15
N SER A 622 17.84 -1.45 14.43
CA SER A 622 19.07 -0.70 14.18
C SER A 622 20.19 -1.20 15.08
N LEU A 623 19.91 -1.46 16.36
CA LEU A 623 20.82 -2.11 17.30
C LEU A 623 21.18 -3.53 16.87
N ALA A 624 20.21 -4.34 16.41
CA ALA A 624 20.48 -5.69 15.91
C ALA A 624 21.24 -5.68 14.58
N ALA A 625 20.98 -4.71 13.70
CA ALA A 625 21.77 -4.51 12.47
C ALA A 625 23.19 -4.02 12.79
N PHE A 626 23.34 -3.10 13.74
CA PHE A 626 24.61 -2.63 14.25
C PHE A 626 25.40 -3.77 14.91
N ALA A 627 24.77 -4.56 15.79
CA ALA A 627 25.36 -5.74 16.42
C ALA A 627 25.85 -6.75 15.38
N ARG A 628 25.04 -7.08 14.37
CA ARG A 628 25.46 -7.93 13.25
C ARG A 628 26.63 -7.35 12.46
N ARG A 629 26.68 -6.02 12.29
CA ARG A 629 27.79 -5.35 11.60
C ARG A 629 29.07 -5.36 12.43
N VAL A 630 28.96 -5.21 13.75
CA VAL A 630 30.07 -5.38 14.70
C VAL A 630 30.60 -6.82 14.67
N GLU A 631 29.72 -7.82 14.68
CA GLU A 631 30.09 -9.24 14.52
C GLU A 631 30.82 -9.49 13.19
N GLU A 632 30.32 -8.95 12.07
CA GLU A 632 30.98 -9.08 10.75
C GLU A 632 32.40 -8.46 10.76
N LEU A 633 32.55 -7.28 11.36
CA LEU A 633 33.84 -6.60 11.46
C LEU A 633 34.82 -7.37 12.36
N GLN A 634 34.35 -7.90 13.49
CA GLN A 634 35.15 -8.75 14.38
C GLN A 634 35.58 -10.05 13.67
N GLY A 635 34.69 -10.68 12.90
CA GLY A 635 35.01 -11.85 12.09
C GLY A 635 36.09 -11.55 11.04
N ARG A 636 35.98 -10.43 10.32
CA ARG A 636 37.03 -9.98 9.37
C ARG A 636 38.36 -9.68 10.06
N GLN A 637 38.31 -9.05 11.23
CA GLN A 637 39.52 -8.76 12.02
C GLN A 637 40.20 -10.06 12.47
N GLN A 638 39.45 -11.05 12.97
CA GLN A 638 39.99 -12.36 13.31
C GLN A 638 40.58 -13.09 12.10
N GLN A 639 39.94 -13.03 10.94
CA GLN A 639 40.49 -13.62 9.70
C GLN A 639 41.81 -12.96 9.30
N ILE A 640 41.91 -11.62 9.39
CA ILE A 640 43.15 -10.88 9.13
C ILE A 640 44.22 -11.28 10.13
N LEU A 641 43.89 -11.33 11.43
CA LEU A 641 44.82 -11.73 12.48
C LEU A 641 45.28 -13.18 12.31
N GLN A 642 44.40 -14.10 11.91
CA GLN A 642 44.76 -15.50 11.62
C GLN A 642 45.62 -15.62 10.36
N ALA A 643 45.32 -14.88 9.30
CA ALA A 643 46.13 -14.84 8.09
C ALA A 643 47.52 -14.26 8.37
N GLN A 644 47.61 -13.21 9.19
CA GLN A 644 48.87 -12.63 9.64
C GLN A 644 49.62 -13.55 10.60
N ALA A 645 48.94 -14.20 11.56
CA ALA A 645 49.55 -15.18 12.47
C ALA A 645 50.14 -16.38 11.70
N ARG A 646 49.50 -16.80 10.61
CA ARG A 646 50.06 -17.81 9.70
C ARG A 646 51.29 -17.28 8.96
N ARG A 647 51.28 -16.01 8.55
CA ARG A 647 52.38 -15.36 7.82
C ARG A 647 53.60 -15.02 8.70
N TYR A 648 53.40 -14.84 10.00
CA TYR A 648 54.42 -14.40 10.96
C TYR A 648 54.67 -15.40 12.09
N ARG A 649 54.32 -16.68 11.87
CA ARG A 649 54.42 -17.77 12.86
C ARG A 649 55.81 -17.89 13.51
N ASP A 650 56.85 -17.39 12.84
CA ASP A 650 58.26 -17.51 13.27
C ASP A 650 58.83 -16.22 13.91
N ARG A 651 58.01 -15.19 14.19
CA ARG A 651 58.47 -13.94 14.83
C ARG A 651 57.57 -13.52 16.01
N PRO A 652 57.89 -13.91 17.25
CA PRO A 652 57.01 -13.74 18.41
C PRO A 652 56.73 -12.28 18.83
N ASP A 653 57.62 -11.32 18.53
CA ASP A 653 57.47 -9.94 19.03
C ASP A 653 56.47 -9.06 18.26
N LEU A 654 56.14 -9.39 17.01
CA LEU A 654 55.27 -8.54 16.18
C LEU A 654 53.77 -8.68 16.50
N MET A 655 53.35 -9.85 16.98
CA MET A 655 51.96 -10.12 17.35
C MET A 655 51.50 -9.33 18.59
N THR A 656 52.41 -9.09 19.54
CA THR A 656 52.13 -8.31 20.75
C THR A 656 51.93 -6.83 20.44
N ILE A 657 52.78 -6.26 19.58
CA ILE A 657 52.71 -4.86 19.14
C ILE A 657 51.44 -4.61 18.29
N GLN A 658 51.06 -5.54 17.42
CA GLN A 658 49.84 -5.41 16.63
C GLN A 658 48.54 -5.55 17.45
N ARG A 659 48.53 -6.38 18.50
CA ARG A 659 47.37 -6.47 19.41
C ARG A 659 47.11 -5.14 20.13
N GLN A 660 48.17 -4.45 20.55
CA GLN A 660 48.08 -3.14 21.18
C GLN A 660 47.63 -2.04 20.19
N LEU A 661 48.13 -2.06 18.95
CA LEU A 661 47.70 -1.13 17.89
C LEU A 661 46.22 -1.33 17.47
N ALA A 662 45.72 -2.57 17.49
CA ALA A 662 44.32 -2.86 17.17
C ALA A 662 43.35 -2.36 18.27
N LEU A 663 43.74 -2.47 19.54
CA LEU A 663 42.99 -1.91 20.67
C LEU A 663 42.97 -0.38 20.64
N LEU A 664 44.09 0.26 20.27
CA LEU A 664 44.17 1.71 20.12
C LEU A 664 43.31 2.25 18.97
N ARG A 665 43.26 1.57 17.82
CA ARG A 665 42.39 1.97 16.69
C ARG A 665 40.90 1.78 16.96
N PHE A 666 40.54 0.77 17.76
CA PHE A 666 39.15 0.55 18.17
C PHE A 666 38.68 1.64 19.15
N ALA A 667 39.56 2.10 20.05
CA ALA A 667 39.30 3.24 20.92
C ALA A 667 39.16 4.56 20.12
N ASP A 668 39.98 4.74 19.08
CA ASP A 668 39.96 5.91 18.19
C ASP A 668 38.65 5.98 17.36
N GLN A 669 38.20 4.84 16.82
CA GLN A 669 36.93 4.75 16.08
C GLN A 669 35.68 4.96 16.95
N CYS A 670 35.76 4.69 18.26
CA CYS A 670 34.71 5.06 19.21
C CYS A 670 34.72 6.56 19.54
N GLY A 671 35.84 7.26 19.30
CA GLY A 671 36.02 8.70 19.51
C GLY A 671 35.52 9.59 18.38
N GLU A 672 35.34 9.07 17.15
CA GLU A 672 34.89 9.86 15.99
C GLU A 672 33.37 10.15 15.95
N ALA A 673 32.59 9.71 16.93
CA ALA A 673 31.21 10.15 17.11
C ALA A 673 31.19 11.57 17.71
N ASN A 674 31.39 12.59 16.88
CA ASN A 674 31.46 14.02 17.24
C ASN A 674 30.16 14.64 17.80
N ASP A 675 29.22 13.84 18.27
CA ASP A 675 28.02 14.31 18.97
C ASP A 675 27.97 13.75 20.41
N PRO A 676 28.21 14.59 21.44
CA PRO A 676 28.16 14.19 22.84
C PRO A 676 26.77 13.69 23.27
N VAL A 677 25.70 14.03 22.54
CA VAL A 677 24.34 13.55 22.78
C VAL A 677 24.23 12.07 22.37
N THR A 678 24.76 11.71 21.20
CA THR A 678 24.78 10.32 20.71
C THR A 678 25.64 9.39 21.60
N ALA A 679 26.80 9.86 22.05
CA ALA A 679 27.64 9.10 22.99
C ALA A 679 26.98 8.94 24.37
N GLY A 680 26.29 9.99 24.85
CA GLY A 680 25.49 9.95 26.08
C GLY A 680 24.29 9.01 26.00
N HIS A 681 23.57 8.98 24.88
CA HIS A 681 22.44 8.05 24.67
C HIS A 681 22.89 6.60 24.55
N LEU A 682 24.05 6.33 23.94
CA LEU A 682 24.62 4.98 23.88
C LEU A 682 25.10 4.50 25.25
N ALA A 683 25.74 5.36 26.04
CA ALA A 683 26.18 5.05 27.40
C ALA A 683 24.98 4.87 28.36
N ASN A 684 23.97 5.74 28.27
CA ASN A 684 22.75 5.66 29.08
C ASN A 684 21.85 4.49 28.65
N GLY A 685 21.81 4.15 27.36
CA GLY A 685 21.12 2.96 26.85
C GLY A 685 21.80 1.66 27.30
N ALA A 686 23.13 1.61 27.30
CA ALA A 686 23.89 0.49 27.85
C ALA A 686 23.71 0.36 29.37
N GLN A 687 23.73 1.47 30.12
CA GLN A 687 23.43 1.47 31.56
C GLN A 687 21.97 1.12 31.86
N ALA A 688 21.00 1.55 31.08
CA ALA A 688 19.58 1.20 31.25
C ALA A 688 19.31 -0.28 30.93
N ILE A 689 20.03 -0.86 29.95
CA ILE A 689 20.00 -2.30 29.67
C ILE A 689 20.63 -3.09 30.82
N LEU A 690 21.74 -2.61 31.40
CA LEU A 690 22.41 -3.23 32.55
C LEU A 690 21.62 -3.07 33.86
N ALA A 691 20.90 -1.96 34.04
CA ALA A 691 20.05 -1.68 35.20
C ALA A 691 18.66 -2.32 35.08
N GLY A 692 18.19 -2.63 33.87
CA GLY A 692 16.95 -3.34 33.58
C GLY A 692 17.09 -4.87 33.56
N ILE A 693 18.27 -5.40 33.93
CA ILE A 693 18.46 -6.85 34.10
C ILE A 693 17.73 -7.28 35.36
N ASP A 694 16.52 -7.79 35.17
CA ASP A 694 15.76 -8.48 36.21
C ASP A 694 16.52 -9.75 36.65
N PRO A 695 17.02 -9.80 37.90
CA PRO A 695 17.71 -10.97 38.44
C PRO A 695 16.82 -12.24 38.44
N ALA A 696 15.50 -12.09 38.30
CA ALA A 696 14.54 -13.19 38.33
C ALA A 696 14.46 -13.99 37.01
N THR A 697 14.92 -13.47 35.87
CA THR A 697 14.69 -14.11 34.56
C THR A 697 15.88 -14.87 33.97
N GLY A 698 17.11 -14.62 34.43
CA GLY A 698 18.33 -15.38 34.07
C GLY A 698 18.68 -15.47 32.57
N ARG A 699 17.92 -14.85 31.66
CA ARG A 699 17.99 -15.10 30.21
C ARG A 699 19.05 -14.28 29.47
N SER A 700 19.57 -13.19 30.04
CA SER A 700 20.51 -12.31 29.31
C SER A 700 21.99 -12.70 29.44
N VAL A 701 22.39 -13.37 30.52
CA VAL A 701 23.81 -13.60 30.80
C VAL A 701 24.41 -14.74 29.95
N ALA A 702 23.69 -15.84 29.75
CA ALA A 702 24.22 -17.02 29.05
C ALA A 702 24.33 -16.84 27.54
N TRP A 703 23.41 -16.09 26.91
CA TRP A 703 23.45 -15.83 25.47
C TRP A 703 24.52 -14.77 25.12
N SER A 704 24.66 -13.74 25.95
CA SER A 704 25.71 -12.72 25.77
C SER A 704 27.12 -13.24 26.07
N LEU A 705 27.28 -14.23 26.95
CA LEU A 705 28.60 -14.85 27.23
C LEU A 705 28.95 -15.99 26.27
N GLY A 706 27.96 -16.71 25.71
CA GLY A 706 28.19 -17.75 24.71
C GLY A 706 28.81 -17.21 23.41
N VAL A 707 28.48 -15.97 23.03
CA VAL A 707 29.04 -15.29 21.86
C VAL A 707 30.46 -14.76 22.11
N LEU A 708 30.85 -14.51 23.37
CA LEU A 708 32.19 -14.03 23.73
C LEU A 708 33.26 -15.15 23.85
N LEU A 709 32.86 -16.42 23.87
CA LEU A 709 33.73 -17.54 24.27
C LEU A 709 34.17 -18.51 23.17
N ASP A 710 33.92 -18.21 21.89
CA ASP A 710 34.30 -19.11 20.79
C ASP A 710 35.78 -18.98 20.34
N GLY A 711 36.72 -18.85 21.29
CA GLY A 711 38.14 -18.69 20.92
C GLY A 711 39.21 -19.06 21.94
N SER A 712 38.87 -19.36 23.20
CA SER A 712 39.91 -19.67 24.21
C SER A 712 39.46 -20.63 25.32
N ALA A 713 38.58 -21.59 25.00
CA ALA A 713 38.10 -22.64 25.91
C ALA A 713 39.18 -23.68 26.34
N ARG A 714 40.44 -23.25 26.47
CA ARG A 714 41.52 -24.01 27.15
C ARG A 714 42.23 -23.22 28.25
N GLY A 715 41.83 -21.97 28.52
CA GLY A 715 42.44 -21.14 29.57
C GLY A 715 41.73 -21.25 30.94
N PRO A 716 42.47 -21.21 32.07
CA PRO A 716 41.93 -21.34 33.44
C PRO A 716 41.11 -20.15 33.96
N GLY A 717 40.95 -19.07 33.19
CA GLY A 717 40.36 -17.81 33.65
C GLY A 717 38.90 -17.88 34.10
N TRP A 718 38.05 -18.66 33.41
CA TRP A 718 36.64 -18.79 33.80
C TRP A 718 36.47 -19.65 35.07
N ARG A 719 37.38 -20.60 35.32
CA ARG A 719 37.41 -21.40 36.56
C ARG A 719 37.77 -20.52 37.77
N GLN A 720 38.65 -19.55 37.60
CA GLN A 720 38.97 -18.57 38.65
C GLN A 720 37.79 -17.63 38.95
N LEU A 721 37.04 -17.23 37.92
CA LEU A 721 35.85 -16.38 38.09
C LEU A 721 34.70 -17.12 38.82
N LEU A 722 34.49 -18.41 38.50
CA LEU A 722 33.55 -19.26 39.23
C LEU A 722 34.03 -19.64 40.63
N ALA A 723 35.34 -19.82 40.84
CA ALA A 723 35.88 -20.06 42.18
C ALA A 723 35.75 -18.83 43.09
N ALA A 724 35.78 -17.61 42.52
CA ALA A 724 35.64 -16.38 43.28
C ALA A 724 34.20 -16.05 43.69
N HIS A 725 33.18 -16.49 42.94
CA HIS A 725 31.76 -16.10 43.13
C HIS A 725 30.78 -17.30 43.17
N GLY A 726 31.30 -18.53 43.25
CA GLY A 726 30.55 -19.79 43.17
C GLY A 726 29.85 -20.17 44.48
N GLY A 727 28.67 -19.61 44.71
CA GLY A 727 27.85 -19.95 45.88
C GLY A 727 26.37 -20.09 45.59
N THR A 728 25.83 -19.23 44.72
CA THR A 728 24.38 -19.14 44.48
C THR A 728 23.93 -20.10 43.37
N PRO A 729 22.68 -20.60 43.44
CA PRO A 729 22.10 -21.43 42.40
C PRO A 729 22.15 -20.81 40.99
N GLN A 730 21.98 -19.49 40.88
CA GLN A 730 21.99 -18.77 39.61
C GLN A 730 23.37 -18.82 38.93
N HIS A 731 24.46 -18.69 39.70
CA HIS A 731 25.81 -18.80 39.15
C HIS A 731 26.11 -20.22 38.67
N GLN A 732 25.62 -21.23 39.37
CA GLN A 732 25.77 -22.63 38.97
C GLN A 732 24.94 -22.96 37.73
N ALA A 733 23.73 -22.43 37.60
CA ALA A 733 22.90 -22.59 36.40
C ALA A 733 23.52 -21.94 35.15
N VAL A 734 24.10 -20.73 35.29
CA VAL A 734 24.81 -20.06 34.19
C VAL A 734 26.07 -20.84 33.80
N ALA A 735 26.83 -21.34 34.78
CA ALA A 735 27.97 -22.21 34.52
C ALA A 735 27.57 -23.51 33.80
N ALA A 736 26.42 -24.08 34.18
CA ALA A 736 25.89 -25.29 33.56
C ALA A 736 25.48 -25.06 32.10
N GLN A 737 24.83 -23.93 31.79
CA GLN A 737 24.49 -23.56 30.41
C GLN A 737 25.73 -23.36 29.54
N LEU A 738 26.78 -22.74 30.09
CA LEU A 738 28.06 -22.58 29.38
C LEU A 738 28.76 -23.92 29.16
N ALA A 739 28.71 -24.84 30.14
CA ALA A 739 29.22 -26.20 29.98
C ALA A 739 28.46 -26.96 28.88
N ALA A 740 27.12 -26.89 28.86
CA ALA A 740 26.27 -27.51 27.86
C ALA A 740 26.53 -26.97 26.45
N ALA A 741 26.62 -25.65 26.30
CA ALA A 741 26.94 -25.00 25.02
C ALA A 741 28.32 -25.41 24.47
N SER A 742 29.26 -25.78 25.35
CA SER A 742 30.58 -26.30 24.98
C SER A 742 30.66 -27.82 24.78
N GLY A 743 29.52 -28.52 24.78
CA GLY A 743 29.44 -29.98 24.62
C GLY A 743 29.91 -30.78 25.85
N ARG A 744 30.12 -30.13 27.00
CA ARG A 744 30.55 -30.77 28.26
C ARG A 744 29.34 -31.14 29.10
N TYR A 745 28.53 -32.07 28.58
CA TYR A 745 27.21 -32.39 29.16
C TYR A 745 27.28 -32.97 30.58
N ASP A 746 28.31 -33.75 30.91
CA ASP A 746 28.51 -34.31 32.26
C ASP A 746 28.76 -33.23 33.32
N GLU A 747 29.52 -32.21 32.94
CA GLU A 747 29.80 -31.04 33.78
C GLU A 747 28.56 -30.15 33.91
N ALA A 748 27.83 -29.96 32.81
CA ALA A 748 26.55 -29.25 32.81
C ALA A 748 25.53 -29.92 33.73
N ALA A 749 25.37 -31.24 33.65
CA ALA A 749 24.48 -32.02 34.48
C ALA A 749 24.82 -31.87 35.97
N THR A 750 26.11 -31.94 36.32
CA THR A 750 26.59 -31.78 37.69
C THR A 750 26.35 -30.37 38.23
N LEU A 751 26.55 -29.33 37.40
CA LEU A 751 26.34 -27.94 37.79
C LEU A 751 24.85 -27.58 37.91
N PHE A 752 23.99 -28.11 37.04
CA PHE A 752 22.54 -27.97 37.15
C PHE A 752 21.99 -28.69 38.38
N ALA A 753 22.48 -29.89 38.69
CA ALA A 753 22.10 -30.62 39.90
C ALA A 753 22.52 -29.85 41.17
N ALA A 754 23.74 -29.33 41.21
CA ALA A 754 24.20 -28.51 42.34
C ALA A 754 23.39 -27.21 42.50
N ALA A 755 23.03 -26.56 41.40
CA ALA A 755 22.21 -25.34 41.41
C ALA A 755 20.83 -25.64 42.03
N THR A 756 20.27 -26.76 41.61
CA THR A 756 18.97 -27.26 42.06
C THR A 756 18.97 -27.60 43.55
N ASP A 757 19.99 -28.33 44.03
CA ASP A 757 20.12 -28.75 45.43
C ASP A 757 20.34 -27.57 46.39
N ARG A 758 20.95 -26.49 45.91
CA ARG A 758 21.21 -25.27 46.71
C ARG A 758 20.05 -24.28 46.70
N TRP A 759 19.00 -24.53 45.95
CA TRP A 759 17.82 -23.65 45.95
C TRP A 759 17.03 -23.88 47.25
N PRO A 760 16.82 -22.85 48.09
CA PRO A 760 16.29 -23.03 49.45
C PRO A 760 14.95 -23.78 49.49
N GLU A 761 14.83 -24.70 50.45
CA GLU A 761 13.68 -25.61 50.60
C GLU A 761 12.42 -24.86 51.06
N SER A 762 11.36 -24.97 50.26
CA SER A 762 9.98 -24.81 50.72
C SER A 762 9.03 -25.69 49.91
N CYS A 763 9.27 -27.02 49.89
CA CYS A 763 8.20 -27.98 49.55
C CYS A 763 7.40 -28.27 50.83
N GLY A 764 6.66 -27.27 51.33
CA GLY A 764 5.62 -27.45 52.34
C GLY A 764 4.25 -27.55 51.65
N ALA A 765 3.34 -28.38 52.19
CA ALA A 765 1.99 -28.51 51.64
C ALA A 765 1.31 -27.13 51.53
N GLY A 766 1.02 -26.69 50.30
CA GLY A 766 0.33 -25.42 50.01
C GLY A 766 1.17 -24.33 49.32
N TYR A 767 2.47 -24.53 49.05
CA TYR A 767 3.28 -23.57 48.28
C TYR A 767 3.23 -23.83 46.77
N VAL A 768 3.08 -22.76 45.98
CA VAL A 768 3.24 -22.80 44.52
C VAL A 768 4.74 -22.74 44.22
N ALA A 769 5.27 -23.74 43.50
CA ALA A 769 6.69 -23.81 43.18
C ALA A 769 7.13 -22.62 42.32
N ASP A 770 8.28 -22.02 42.67
CA ASP A 770 8.93 -20.97 41.87
C ASP A 770 9.17 -21.46 40.42
N PRO A 771 8.63 -20.78 39.39
CA PRO A 771 8.82 -21.15 37.99
C PRO A 771 10.28 -21.31 37.56
N LEU A 772 11.19 -20.59 38.21
CA LEU A 772 12.62 -20.69 37.93
C LEU A 772 13.21 -22.02 38.42
N ARG A 773 12.74 -22.51 39.57
CA ARG A 773 13.15 -23.80 40.15
C ARG A 773 12.60 -24.97 39.32
N LEU A 774 11.35 -24.89 38.88
CA LEU A 774 10.74 -25.85 37.94
C LEU A 774 11.60 -26.03 36.70
N ARG A 775 12.09 -24.91 36.17
CA ARG A 775 12.93 -24.91 34.99
C ARG A 775 14.34 -25.43 35.24
N LEU A 776 14.94 -25.15 36.39
CA LEU A 776 16.23 -25.73 36.76
C LEU A 776 16.16 -27.25 36.92
N TRP A 777 15.04 -27.76 37.44
CA TRP A 777 14.78 -29.20 37.48
C TRP A 777 14.62 -29.82 36.09
N ASP A 778 13.82 -29.21 35.21
CA ASP A 778 13.65 -29.66 33.82
C ASP A 778 15.01 -29.75 33.10
N GLU A 779 15.85 -28.71 33.24
CA GLU A 779 17.20 -28.68 32.67
C GLU A 779 18.12 -29.73 33.32
N THR A 780 18.07 -29.92 34.63
CA THR A 780 18.88 -30.93 35.34
C THR A 780 18.61 -32.34 34.80
N VAL A 781 17.34 -32.72 34.67
CA VAL A 781 16.94 -34.03 34.15
C VAL A 781 17.36 -34.18 32.68
N LEU A 782 17.12 -33.16 31.86
CA LEU A 782 17.51 -33.17 30.45
C LEU A 782 19.02 -33.39 30.28
N TRP A 783 19.84 -32.64 31.04
CA TRP A 783 21.29 -32.72 30.91
C TRP A 783 21.89 -33.98 31.53
N LEU A 784 21.29 -34.55 32.58
CA LEU A 784 21.66 -35.88 33.08
C LEU A 784 21.41 -36.96 32.03
N VAL A 785 20.29 -36.88 31.29
CA VAL A 785 20.02 -37.80 30.18
C VAL A 785 21.01 -37.60 29.03
N ALA A 786 21.27 -36.35 28.64
CA ALA A 786 22.25 -36.04 27.59
C ALA A 786 23.68 -36.49 27.95
N ALA A 787 24.02 -36.50 29.25
CA ALA A 787 25.28 -37.03 29.77
C ALA A 787 25.33 -38.56 29.89
N GLY A 788 24.24 -39.28 29.60
CA GLY A 788 24.14 -40.73 29.77
C GLY A 788 23.92 -41.21 31.20
N ARG A 789 23.67 -40.29 32.16
CA ARG A 789 23.40 -40.58 33.58
C ARG A 789 21.90 -40.84 33.82
N THR A 790 21.33 -41.76 33.03
CA THR A 790 19.88 -42.01 32.99
C THR A 790 19.32 -42.52 34.32
N GLY A 791 20.06 -43.32 35.09
CA GLY A 791 19.64 -43.77 36.42
C GLY A 791 19.46 -42.63 37.44
N GLU A 792 20.33 -41.63 37.37
CA GLU A 792 20.28 -40.46 38.23
C GLU A 792 19.22 -39.46 37.76
N ALA A 793 19.04 -39.32 36.44
CA ALA A 793 17.92 -38.58 35.87
C ALA A 793 16.57 -39.16 36.34
N ARG A 794 16.43 -40.49 36.36
CA ARG A 794 15.25 -41.19 36.88
C ARG A 794 15.03 -40.93 38.37
N LEU A 795 16.09 -41.01 39.18
CA LEU A 795 16.02 -40.71 40.62
C LEU A 795 15.52 -39.27 40.86
N ARG A 796 16.11 -38.28 40.19
CA ARG A 796 15.73 -36.86 40.32
C ARG A 796 14.34 -36.56 39.80
N ALA A 797 13.93 -37.19 38.70
CA ALA A 797 12.57 -37.09 38.18
C ALA A 797 11.54 -37.75 39.13
N GLY A 798 11.93 -38.82 39.84
CA GLY A 798 11.12 -39.48 40.88
C GLY A 798 10.95 -38.62 42.15
N GLU A 799 12.05 -38.08 42.69
CA GLU A 799 12.03 -37.11 43.81
C GLU A 799 11.07 -35.95 43.52
N TRP A 800 11.05 -35.52 42.25
CA TRP A 800 10.23 -34.41 41.77
C TRP A 800 8.74 -34.73 41.66
N ARG A 801 8.39 -35.94 41.18
CA ARG A 801 6.98 -36.40 41.09
C ARG A 801 6.28 -36.27 42.44
N THR A 802 6.97 -36.65 43.52
CA THR A 802 6.47 -36.51 44.90
C THR A 802 6.22 -35.07 45.36
N CYS A 803 6.89 -34.05 44.81
CA CYS A 803 6.59 -32.63 45.13
C CYS A 803 5.52 -32.02 44.17
N LEU A 804 5.24 -32.64 43.01
CA LEU A 804 4.25 -32.16 42.03
C LEU A 804 2.82 -32.69 42.19
N ASP A 805 2.62 -33.86 42.81
CA ASP A 805 1.32 -34.54 42.93
C ASP A 805 0.25 -33.75 43.73
N GLY A 806 0.53 -32.50 44.12
CA GLY A 806 -0.43 -31.59 44.73
C GLY A 806 -0.82 -30.33 43.93
N ASN A 807 -0.21 -29.96 42.78
CA ASN A 807 -0.38 -28.57 42.31
C ASN A 807 -0.11 -28.15 40.83
N THR A 808 -0.20 -28.99 39.80
CA THR A 808 0.00 -28.50 38.40
C THR A 808 -1.06 -28.96 37.38
N ALA A 809 -1.55 -28.00 36.58
CA ALA A 809 -2.41 -28.23 35.42
C ALA A 809 -1.59 -28.58 34.17
N ALA A 810 -2.15 -29.37 33.24
CA ALA A 810 -1.49 -29.78 32.01
C ALA A 810 -1.01 -28.57 31.18
N GLY A 811 0.26 -28.58 30.74
CA GLY A 811 0.88 -27.51 29.95
C GLY A 811 1.77 -26.51 30.71
N SER A 812 2.08 -26.74 32.00
CA SER A 812 3.01 -25.91 32.79
C SER A 812 4.49 -26.35 32.65
N PRO A 813 5.48 -25.51 33.03
CA PRO A 813 6.84 -25.97 33.30
C PRO A 813 6.81 -27.14 34.30
N GLY A 814 7.50 -28.25 34.02
CA GLY A 814 7.36 -29.52 34.74
C GLY A 814 6.58 -30.63 34.02
N ASP A 815 5.82 -30.34 32.96
CA ASP A 815 5.11 -31.35 32.16
C ASP A 815 6.08 -32.25 31.38
N LEU A 816 7.27 -31.74 31.01
CA LEU A 816 8.35 -32.52 30.40
C LEU A 816 8.88 -33.60 31.37
N VAL A 817 9.19 -33.23 32.61
CA VAL A 817 9.66 -34.18 33.62
C VAL A 817 8.57 -35.17 34.01
N ARG A 818 7.29 -34.76 34.06
CA ARG A 818 6.18 -35.70 34.29
C ARG A 818 6.11 -36.76 33.18
N ARG A 819 6.17 -36.34 31.92
CA ARG A 819 6.19 -37.26 30.76
C ARG A 819 7.44 -38.14 30.73
N LEU A 820 8.61 -37.62 31.09
CA LEU A 820 9.85 -38.38 31.19
C LEU A 820 9.83 -39.37 32.35
N ALA A 821 9.22 -39.02 33.50
CA ALA A 821 9.04 -39.89 34.65
C ALA A 821 8.01 -40.99 34.39
N ASP A 822 6.92 -40.68 33.68
CA ASP A 822 5.93 -41.68 33.24
C ASP A 822 6.51 -42.60 32.17
N ALA A 823 7.32 -42.08 31.24
CA ALA A 823 8.04 -42.89 30.25
C ALA A 823 9.21 -43.70 30.85
N ALA A 824 9.76 -43.27 31.99
CA ALA A 824 10.85 -43.97 32.68
C ALA A 824 10.42 -45.29 33.35
N GLY A 825 9.12 -45.49 33.56
CA GLY A 825 8.55 -46.76 34.05
C GLY A 825 8.65 -47.89 33.03
N ASP A 826 8.81 -47.56 31.74
CA ASP A 826 9.03 -48.51 30.66
C ASP A 826 10.50 -48.41 30.18
N ASP A 827 11.11 -49.54 29.83
CA ASP A 827 12.56 -49.73 29.59
C ASP A 827 13.17 -48.95 28.38
N GLY A 828 12.53 -47.90 27.86
CA GLY A 828 12.89 -47.21 26.63
C GLY A 828 13.12 -45.70 26.77
N LEU A 829 14.20 -45.26 27.44
CA LEU A 829 14.53 -43.82 27.54
C LEU A 829 15.62 -43.33 26.57
N ALA A 830 16.22 -44.22 25.77
CA ALA A 830 17.37 -43.86 24.94
C ALA A 830 17.00 -43.17 23.60
N GLU A 831 15.78 -43.36 23.09
CA GLU A 831 15.37 -42.85 21.78
C GLU A 831 14.62 -41.50 21.80
N PRO A 832 13.70 -41.22 22.74
CA PRO A 832 12.96 -39.95 22.74
C PRO A 832 13.77 -38.73 23.21
N ALA A 833 14.93 -38.94 23.84
CA ALA A 833 15.76 -37.89 24.43
C ALA A 833 16.97 -37.46 23.57
N ARG A 834 17.27 -38.18 22.47
CA ARG A 834 18.15 -37.71 21.40
C ARG A 834 17.35 -36.89 20.40
#